data_AF-A0A0F9XC46-F1
#
_entry.id   AF-A0A0F9XC46-F1
#
_cell.length_a   1.000
_cell.length_b   1.000
_cell.length_c   1.000
_cell.angle_alpha   90.00
_cell.angle_beta   90.00
_cell.angle_gamma   90.00
#
_symmetry.space_group_name_H-M   'P 1'
#
loop_
_entity.id
_entity.type
_entity.pdbx_description
1 polymer ?
#
loop_
_entity_poly.entity_id
_entity_poly.type
_entity_poly.pdbx_seq_one_letter_code
_entity_poly.pdbx_strand_id
1 'polypeptide(L)'
;MLLWCQQEPSILINKSIYSSRDGYLISNPYHSIYDSMGWLWVLGENKISNEYVFGDKEIIIQRFDGAIFFNLSLPDTFDKRIKEGHFFKHKEKGLYLKLYYTDDRAELFFIDTETLQITPVDAYNHLSKKYIISKEFQVNNETRLIITSEEKFYSAVLVGLGLRILDSIPFDRPVKNPFLEEIRNTEASTIVKLLFIKEGILLNKQGKITKKIVSTDFIDNQGHTFYPNEIHNSFAVNNEYFFYLDDYENVFKFDPKNTKFIEIPNTSESYALKKDMVFDNNFENGFLNEVVSDYSEVKFYDFNGFHPQITSKIQIKNYSKTAYNQFGKDLVVLNGNTLESYGFMNSKIKTFLRGKSIRTIKKLSENKYIVATDTEGVYTINTKDNTEEKIKFTLDNKEISMNYSRDIYVNEDHTITINDSDNLYTTDANYKVIKDKSLKIIGEEIIKIEDTIFTADQRGIISKFSINEKKYTKIPNTESVQIREFATNGTRLFATTVANGIFEYENGSFETHVFENEKAENLLSINYLQDYGILVSTKFGKIYTYDSDKKSLKLLYEDPLKASIVGMVTDNSNNLWLNTYAGIVSVNRSTQKIGRYTVKDGVYELEGNRYSTYKNPEGNIWMGSYRGLSYFNPNELSTIELNAQPQFTSISYFDTELNRWKAHSSPRFLDSIQTISLPSEYQRFSATMSVFGQIDRNDIAYKYRLSEKGNDSDWFTSYPGKEILFANLAPGEYTLQVKAVSASNEKIGNTIELRVISEKIFYKTWWFILALILLAFGTVSYLFYQYKGRQKILVKNEIALNEAKIKTSMMLEIHHRIKNNLQIVSGLLGLQMINSANEELKLKLQDSQSRIESIAGIHNLLYNSDNFETLSFKQNVNNIIKYYQILFPKKVIYTLNFDSSMLPIDKATPLSLLLNELISNSHKHAFSEEEQPEIHINFIKTDANYEFKYLDNGNFKMEGIKKESMGMKIIEMMNTQLKGDLKIDNSNGFKCTLIFS
;
A
#
# COMPACT_ATOMS: atom_id res chain seq x y z
N MET A 1 -11.97 33.22 7.60
CA MET A 1 -11.99 32.77 9.01
C MET A 1 -10.89 33.54 9.72
N LEU A 2 -11.22 34.45 10.64
CA LEU A 2 -10.25 35.40 11.20
C LEU A 2 -9.56 34.80 12.44
N LEU A 3 -8.26 34.53 12.34
CA LEU A 3 -7.42 34.22 13.49
C LEU A 3 -7.12 35.52 14.26
N TRP A 4 -7.92 35.78 15.30
CA TRP A 4 -7.62 36.84 16.27
C TRP A 4 -6.54 36.36 17.23
N CYS A 5 -5.30 36.75 16.96
CA CYS A 5 -4.19 36.69 17.92
C CYS A 5 -3.54 38.06 17.98
N GLN A 6 -3.99 38.91 18.91
CA GLN A 6 -3.17 40.03 19.39
C GLN A 6 -2.05 39.45 20.25
N GLN A 7 -0.95 39.05 19.61
CA GLN A 7 0.26 38.64 20.31
C GLN A 7 1.16 39.85 20.56
N GLU A 8 1.55 40.03 21.81
CA GLU A 8 2.58 40.96 22.28
C GLU A 8 4.00 40.53 21.79
N PRO A 9 5.07 41.30 22.09
CA PRO A 9 6.30 41.22 21.30
C PRO A 9 7.12 39.93 21.38
N SER A 10 7.11 39.17 22.50
CA SER A 10 8.25 38.35 22.90
C SER A 10 8.52 37.07 22.10
N ILE A 11 7.51 36.27 21.74
CA ILE A 11 7.70 34.96 21.09
C ILE A 11 6.70 34.77 19.95
N LEU A 12 7.18 34.39 18.75
CA LEU A 12 6.34 33.82 17.70
C LEU A 12 6.14 32.32 17.98
N ILE A 13 4.91 31.84 17.80
CA ILE A 13 4.56 30.45 18.12
C ILE A 13 3.94 29.80 16.87
N ASN A 14 4.55 28.73 16.36
CA ASN A 14 3.90 27.93 15.32
C ASN A 14 2.80 27.08 15.97
N LYS A 15 1.57 27.14 15.45
CA LYS A 15 0.45 26.32 15.90
C LYS A 15 0.00 25.36 14.80
N SER A 16 0.25 24.06 14.99
CA SER A 16 -0.40 22.99 14.22
C SER A 16 -1.61 22.44 14.99
N ILE A 17 -2.66 22.04 14.28
CA ILE A 17 -3.86 21.41 14.86
C ILE A 17 -4.12 20.10 14.12
N TYR A 18 -4.31 19.03 14.89
CA TYR A 18 -4.59 17.68 14.42
C TYR A 18 -5.95 17.21 14.96
N SER A 19 -6.67 16.46 14.14
CA SER A 19 -8.06 16.03 14.36
C SER A 19 -8.27 14.58 13.91
N SER A 20 -9.51 14.09 13.97
CA SER A 20 -9.87 12.77 13.43
C SER A 20 -9.67 12.63 11.92
N ARG A 21 -9.54 13.74 11.17
CA ARG A 21 -9.13 13.71 9.74
C ARG A 21 -7.65 13.38 9.56
N ASP A 22 -6.85 13.67 10.58
CA ASP A 22 -5.39 13.55 10.61
C ASP A 22 -4.94 12.28 11.38
N GLY A 23 -5.91 11.49 11.88
CA GLY A 23 -5.69 10.25 12.61
C GLY A 23 -5.80 10.36 14.14
N TYR A 24 -6.07 11.54 14.71
CA TYR A 24 -6.28 11.69 16.16
C TYR A 24 -7.70 11.25 16.55
N LEU A 25 -7.82 10.12 17.25
CA LEU A 25 -9.10 9.46 17.57
C LEU A 25 -9.53 9.61 19.03
N ILE A 26 -8.64 10.11 19.90
CA ILE A 26 -8.95 10.32 21.31
C ILE A 26 -9.92 11.48 21.45
N SER A 27 -11.03 11.24 22.17
CA SER A 27 -12.10 12.21 22.44
C SER A 27 -12.05 12.77 23.87
N ASN A 28 -11.44 12.02 24.80
CA ASN A 28 -11.24 12.42 26.18
C ASN A 28 -9.85 11.91 26.65
N PRO A 29 -8.82 12.77 26.69
CA PRO A 29 -7.47 12.38 27.06
C PRO A 29 -7.32 12.18 28.57
N TYR A 30 -6.84 11.00 28.97
CA TYR A 30 -6.49 10.70 30.36
C TYR A 30 -5.10 11.22 30.71
N HIS A 31 -4.10 10.85 29.91
CA HIS A 31 -2.69 11.15 30.17
C HIS A 31 -1.85 11.17 28.88
N SER A 32 -0.74 11.90 28.91
CA SER A 32 0.20 12.01 27.80
C SER A 32 1.64 12.15 28.27
N ILE A 33 2.60 11.57 27.54
CA ILE A 33 4.03 11.61 27.87
C ILE A 33 4.90 11.52 26.62
N TYR A 34 6.08 12.15 26.63
CA TYR A 34 7.10 11.91 25.61
C TYR A 34 8.08 10.80 26.04
N ASP A 35 8.34 9.84 25.17
CA ASP A 35 9.39 8.82 25.37
C ASP A 35 10.82 9.36 25.09
N SER A 36 11.83 8.54 25.30
CA SER A 36 13.25 8.91 25.09
C SER A 36 13.64 9.08 23.62
N MET A 37 12.78 8.69 22.67
CA MET A 37 12.95 8.90 21.23
C MET A 37 12.19 10.13 20.73
N GLY A 38 11.49 10.86 21.61
CA GLY A 38 10.71 12.05 21.28
C GLY A 38 9.35 11.76 20.65
N TRP A 39 8.84 10.52 20.74
CA TRP A 39 7.45 10.23 20.37
C TRP A 39 6.52 10.65 21.50
N LEU A 40 5.40 11.27 21.13
CA LEU A 40 4.31 11.55 22.06
C LEU A 40 3.42 10.31 22.18
N TRP A 41 3.17 9.87 23.41
CA TRP A 41 2.18 8.85 23.75
C TRP A 41 0.99 9.51 24.41
N VAL A 42 -0.22 9.13 23.99
CA VAL A 42 -1.49 9.65 24.53
C VAL A 42 -2.42 8.47 24.83
N LEU A 43 -3.06 8.50 26.00
CA LEU A 43 -4.07 7.54 26.44
C LEU A 43 -5.41 8.26 26.60
N GLY A 44 -6.51 7.67 26.14
CA GLY A 44 -7.83 8.23 26.37
C GLY A 44 -8.99 7.44 25.77
N GLU A 45 -10.21 7.98 25.92
CA GLU A 45 -11.44 7.37 25.40
C GLU A 45 -11.61 7.67 23.91
N ASN A 46 -11.82 6.64 23.09
CA ASN A 46 -12.40 6.79 21.76
C ASN A 46 -13.94 6.76 21.88
N LYS A 47 -14.60 7.78 21.34
CA LYS A 47 -16.07 7.90 21.23
C LYS A 47 -16.51 8.21 19.79
N ILE A 48 -15.61 8.02 18.82
CA ILE A 48 -15.77 8.43 17.42
C ILE A 48 -16.11 7.22 16.53
N SER A 49 -15.93 5.98 17.02
CA SER A 49 -16.30 4.74 16.35
C SER A 49 -17.83 4.52 16.36
N ASN A 50 -18.47 4.70 15.19
CA ASN A 50 -19.91 4.47 14.97
C ASN A 50 -20.36 2.99 15.11
N GLU A 51 -19.44 2.06 15.40
CA GLU A 51 -19.71 0.61 15.41
C GLU A 51 -20.12 0.06 16.78
N TYR A 52 -20.08 0.87 17.84
CA TYR A 52 -20.30 0.42 19.22
C TYR A 52 -21.61 0.91 19.85
N VAL A 53 -22.12 0.10 20.77
CA VAL A 53 -23.39 0.34 21.48
C VAL A 53 -23.27 1.55 22.41
N PHE A 54 -24.33 2.37 22.44
CA PHE A 54 -24.46 3.53 23.33
C PHE A 54 -24.14 3.16 24.79
N GLY A 55 -22.97 3.56 25.26
CA GLY A 55 -22.49 3.32 26.64
C GLY A 55 -21.16 2.58 26.75
N ASP A 56 -20.69 1.90 25.71
CA ASP A 56 -19.35 1.28 25.70
C ASP A 56 -18.26 2.37 25.64
N LYS A 57 -17.23 2.23 26.48
CA LYS A 57 -15.99 3.02 26.40
C LYS A 57 -14.89 2.19 25.76
N GLU A 58 -14.37 2.60 24.61
CA GLU A 58 -13.10 2.09 24.10
C GLU A 58 -11.95 2.96 24.65
N ILE A 59 -10.96 2.33 25.30
CA ILE A 59 -9.73 3.02 25.72
C ILE A 59 -8.62 2.68 24.73
N ILE A 60 -8.06 3.71 24.10
CA ILE A 60 -7.00 3.55 23.10
C ILE A 60 -5.70 4.22 23.56
N ILE A 61 -4.58 3.66 23.10
CA ILE A 61 -3.27 4.30 23.12
C ILE A 61 -3.00 4.80 21.71
N GLN A 62 -2.72 6.09 21.56
CA GLN A 62 -2.16 6.64 20.33
C GLN A 62 -0.73 7.09 20.57
N ARG A 63 0.20 6.59 19.76
CA ARG A 63 1.57 7.12 19.67
C ARG A 63 1.68 8.01 18.43
N PHE A 64 2.21 9.20 18.58
CA PHE A 64 2.30 10.24 17.55
C PHE A 64 3.76 10.66 17.39
N ASP A 65 4.29 10.59 16.17
CA ASP A 65 5.66 11.05 15.90
C ASP A 65 5.76 12.57 15.76
N GLY A 66 4.69 13.26 15.38
CA GLY A 66 4.72 14.63 14.81
C GLY A 66 4.23 14.70 13.35
N ALA A 67 3.68 13.62 12.82
CA ALA A 67 3.15 13.51 11.47
C ALA A 67 1.94 12.56 11.36
N ILE A 68 2.02 11.36 11.95
CA ILE A 68 0.99 10.31 11.89
C ILE A 68 0.73 9.72 13.28
N PHE A 69 -0.54 9.40 13.54
CA PHE A 69 -0.99 8.70 14.74
C PHE A 69 -1.01 7.19 14.52
N PHE A 70 -0.41 6.45 15.46
CA PHE A 70 -0.32 5.00 15.48
C PHE A 70 -1.11 4.47 16.67
N ASN A 71 -2.18 3.71 16.37
CA ASN A 71 -3.00 3.08 17.41
C ASN A 71 -2.29 1.83 17.94
N LEU A 72 -2.14 1.73 19.25
CA LEU A 72 -1.84 0.47 19.93
C LEU A 72 -3.10 -0.01 20.65
N SER A 73 -3.62 -1.16 20.23
CA SER A 73 -4.69 -1.85 20.94
C SER A 73 -4.18 -2.38 22.28
N LEU A 74 -4.97 -2.19 23.33
CA LEU A 74 -4.79 -2.88 24.60
C LEU A 74 -5.15 -4.38 24.42
N PRO A 75 -4.31 -5.34 24.88
CA PRO A 75 -4.58 -6.79 24.76
C PRO A 75 -5.99 -7.24 25.19
N ASP A 76 -6.62 -8.19 24.48
CA ASP A 76 -8.06 -8.54 24.59
C ASP A 76 -8.60 -8.98 25.97
N THR A 77 -7.77 -9.03 27.01
CA THR A 77 -8.14 -9.40 28.39
C THR A 77 -8.77 -8.26 29.22
N PHE A 78 -8.99 -7.06 28.66
CA PHE A 78 -9.41 -5.91 29.45
C PHE A 78 -10.89 -5.90 29.87
N ASP A 79 -11.07 -5.63 31.16
CA ASP A 79 -12.33 -5.27 31.78
C ASP A 79 -12.74 -3.85 31.32
N LYS A 80 -13.92 -3.70 30.70
CA LYS A 80 -14.43 -2.43 30.16
C LYS A 80 -14.60 -1.31 31.21
N ARG A 81 -14.42 -1.62 32.50
CA ARG A 81 -14.59 -0.71 33.64
C ARG A 81 -13.35 0.14 33.94
N ILE A 82 -12.57 0.54 32.93
CA ILE A 82 -11.43 1.46 33.12
C ILE A 82 -11.97 2.87 33.45
N LYS A 83 -11.52 3.42 34.57
CA LYS A 83 -11.84 4.76 35.06
C LYS A 83 -10.90 5.82 34.47
N GLU A 84 -9.60 5.56 34.58
CA GLU A 84 -8.50 6.46 34.20
C GLU A 84 -7.20 5.66 34.03
N GLY A 85 -6.13 6.29 33.52
CA GLY A 85 -4.84 5.62 33.35
C GLY A 85 -3.69 6.59 33.09
N HIS A 86 -2.48 6.19 33.46
CA HIS A 86 -1.30 7.05 33.52
C HIS A 86 -0.06 6.34 32.95
N PHE A 87 0.81 7.11 32.30
CA PHE A 87 2.12 6.64 31.83
C PHE A 87 3.25 7.16 32.72
N PHE A 88 4.27 6.33 32.95
CA PHE A 88 5.54 6.78 33.54
C PHE A 88 6.74 6.08 32.91
N LYS A 89 7.91 6.74 32.91
CA LYS A 89 9.10 6.25 32.22
C LYS A 89 9.72 5.05 32.95
N HIS A 90 10.27 4.11 32.19
CA HIS A 90 11.18 3.07 32.70
C HIS A 90 12.65 3.55 32.64
N LYS A 91 13.56 2.82 33.30
CA LYS A 91 14.94 3.22 33.57
C LYS A 91 15.83 3.37 32.33
N GLU A 92 15.60 2.54 31.32
CA GLU A 92 16.48 2.41 30.14
C GLU A 92 15.71 2.56 28.83
N LYS A 93 14.69 1.71 28.62
CA LYS A 93 13.79 1.72 27.45
C LYS A 93 12.38 1.33 27.87
N GLY A 94 11.36 1.80 27.15
CA GLY A 94 9.95 1.51 27.43
C GLY A 94 9.26 2.50 28.37
N LEU A 95 7.93 2.35 28.44
CA LEU A 95 7.03 3.06 29.35
C LEU A 95 6.28 2.04 30.20
N TYR A 96 5.96 2.39 31.44
CA TYR A 96 4.91 1.71 32.19
C TYR A 96 3.57 2.40 31.93
N LEU A 97 2.51 1.62 31.84
CA LEU A 97 1.11 2.06 31.80
C LEU A 97 0.39 1.47 33.01
N LYS A 98 -0.17 2.33 33.85
CA LYS A 98 -1.00 1.95 35.00
C LYS A 98 -2.44 2.32 34.72
N LEU A 99 -3.34 1.34 34.78
CA LEU A 99 -4.77 1.50 34.54
C LEU A 99 -5.52 1.31 35.86
N TYR A 100 -6.49 2.20 36.13
CA TYR A 100 -7.33 2.16 37.31
C TYR A 100 -8.77 1.83 36.91
N TYR A 101 -9.43 0.93 37.64
CA TYR A 101 -10.78 0.45 37.34
C TYR A 101 -11.83 1.05 38.30
N THR A 102 -13.12 0.98 37.93
CA THR A 102 -14.22 1.46 38.78
C THR A 102 -14.52 0.59 40.00
N ASP A 103 -13.76 -0.48 40.23
CA ASP A 103 -13.81 -1.31 41.45
C ASP A 103 -12.52 -1.18 42.28
N ASP A 104 -11.92 0.01 42.23
CA ASP A 104 -10.71 0.48 42.94
C ASP A 104 -9.43 -0.36 42.72
N ARG A 105 -9.48 -1.40 41.88
CA ARG A 105 -8.29 -2.11 41.41
C ARG A 105 -7.43 -1.21 40.53
N ALA A 106 -6.12 -1.44 40.58
CA ALA A 106 -5.16 -0.92 39.61
C ALA A 106 -4.31 -2.06 39.03
N GLU A 107 -4.07 -2.04 37.73
CA GLU A 107 -3.18 -2.97 37.04
C GLU A 107 -2.08 -2.20 36.30
N LEU A 108 -0.92 -2.85 36.16
CA LEU A 108 0.31 -2.29 35.63
C LEU A 108 0.79 -3.14 34.45
N PHE A 109 1.20 -2.44 33.40
CA PHE A 109 1.71 -3.00 32.15
C PHE A 109 3.03 -2.32 31.80
N PHE A 110 3.96 -3.08 31.21
CA PHE A 110 5.18 -2.58 30.60
C PHE A 110 4.99 -2.58 29.08
N ILE A 111 5.24 -1.41 28.48
CA ILE A 111 5.22 -1.16 27.04
C ILE A 111 6.66 -0.99 26.57
N ASP A 112 7.15 -1.93 25.78
CA ASP A 112 8.44 -1.79 25.11
C ASP A 112 8.32 -0.78 23.95
N THR A 113 9.03 0.35 24.02
CA THR A 113 9.00 1.42 23.02
C THR A 113 9.65 1.04 21.69
N GLU A 114 10.45 -0.04 21.65
CA GLU A 114 11.14 -0.55 20.47
C GLU A 114 10.38 -1.69 19.77
N THR A 115 9.76 -2.62 20.52
CA THR A 115 8.94 -3.71 19.94
C THR A 115 7.45 -3.40 19.87
N LEU A 116 6.98 -2.37 20.58
CA LEU A 116 5.56 -2.02 20.79
C LEU A 116 4.73 -3.12 21.47
N GLN A 117 5.37 -4.09 22.13
CA GLN A 117 4.67 -5.10 22.93
C GLN A 117 4.22 -4.54 24.28
N ILE A 118 2.97 -4.84 24.64
CA ILE A 118 2.36 -4.52 25.94
C ILE A 118 2.31 -5.82 26.76
N THR A 119 2.94 -5.82 27.94
CA THR A 119 3.08 -7.00 28.80
C THR A 119 2.59 -6.70 30.22
N PRO A 120 1.83 -7.59 30.89
CA PRO A 120 1.40 -7.36 32.27
C PRO A 120 2.57 -7.48 33.24
N VAL A 121 2.58 -6.64 34.27
CA VAL A 121 3.52 -6.73 35.39
C VAL A 121 2.88 -7.57 36.49
N ASP A 122 2.84 -8.89 36.30
CA ASP A 122 2.09 -9.82 37.15
C ASP A 122 2.47 -9.72 38.64
N ALA A 123 3.75 -9.48 38.94
CA ALA A 123 4.23 -9.27 40.31
C ALA A 123 3.57 -8.07 41.01
N TYR A 124 3.17 -7.04 40.25
CA TYR A 124 2.35 -5.93 40.74
C TYR A 124 0.86 -6.29 40.70
N ASN A 125 0.36 -6.92 39.62
CA ASN A 125 -1.08 -7.22 39.43
C ASN A 125 -1.64 -8.26 40.42
N HIS A 126 -0.79 -9.14 40.96
CA HIS A 126 -1.14 -9.99 42.10
C HIS A 126 -1.11 -9.23 43.44
N LEU A 127 -0.27 -8.18 43.55
CA LEU A 127 -0.08 -7.41 44.76
C LEU A 127 -1.18 -6.34 44.93
N SER A 128 -1.58 -5.64 43.87
CA SER A 128 -2.69 -4.67 43.90
C SER A 128 -4.06 -5.29 44.24
N LYS A 129 -4.20 -6.63 44.16
CA LYS A 129 -5.38 -7.37 44.64
C LYS A 129 -5.40 -7.60 46.16
N LYS A 130 -4.32 -7.24 46.87
CA LYS A 130 -4.13 -7.41 48.32
C LYS A 130 -3.87 -6.10 49.08
N TYR A 131 -3.43 -5.05 48.38
CA TYR A 131 -3.07 -3.74 48.94
C TYR A 131 -3.91 -2.66 48.29
N ILE A 132 -4.28 -1.62 49.04
CA ILE A 132 -5.39 -0.73 48.67
C ILE A 132 -4.97 0.31 47.63
N ILE A 133 -3.87 1.03 47.87
CA ILE A 133 -3.37 2.06 46.96
C ILE A 133 -1.87 1.87 46.74
N SER A 134 -1.39 2.24 45.55
CA SER A 134 0.03 2.42 45.27
C SER A 134 0.26 3.74 44.55
N LYS A 135 1.44 4.33 44.72
CA LYS A 135 1.86 5.54 43.99
C LYS A 135 3.33 5.47 43.60
N GLU A 136 3.58 5.78 42.35
CA GLU A 136 4.87 5.73 41.67
C GLU A 136 5.68 7.01 41.84
N PHE A 137 7.00 6.87 41.82
CA PHE A 137 7.96 7.97 41.82
C PHE A 137 9.29 7.52 41.20
N GLN A 138 10.13 8.46 40.76
CA GLN A 138 11.46 8.15 40.21
C GLN A 138 12.57 8.68 41.11
N VAL A 139 13.60 7.86 41.32
CA VAL A 139 14.86 8.25 42.00
C VAL A 139 16.02 7.57 41.28
N ASN A 140 17.06 8.32 40.88
CA ASN A 140 18.22 7.81 40.14
C ASN A 140 17.84 7.00 38.88
N ASN A 141 16.84 7.50 38.14
CA ASN A 141 16.17 6.83 37.00
C ASN A 141 15.47 5.49 37.33
N GLU A 142 15.41 5.08 38.59
CA GLU A 142 14.69 3.87 39.01
C GLU A 142 13.24 4.20 39.34
N THR A 143 12.30 3.49 38.71
CA THR A 143 10.88 3.57 39.02
C THR A 143 10.57 2.83 40.31
N ARG A 144 10.11 3.57 41.32
CA ARG A 144 9.76 3.06 42.64
C ARG A 144 8.27 3.21 42.91
N LEU A 145 7.78 2.40 43.84
CA LEU A 145 6.40 2.38 44.27
C LEU A 145 6.36 2.48 45.79
N ILE A 146 5.48 3.33 46.30
CA ILE A 146 4.95 3.17 47.66
C ILE A 146 3.63 2.45 47.55
N ILE A 147 3.40 1.48 48.42
CA ILE A 147 2.15 0.70 48.49
C ILE A 147 1.64 0.74 49.93
N THR A 148 0.33 0.83 50.12
CA THR A 148 -0.32 0.87 51.44
C THR A 148 -1.27 -0.31 51.66
N SER A 149 -1.12 -1.00 52.80
CA SER A 149 -2.21 -1.80 53.40
C SER A 149 -2.90 -0.98 54.48
N GLU A 150 -4.01 -1.48 55.05
CA GLU A 150 -4.63 -0.85 56.23
C GLU A 150 -3.71 -0.78 57.47
N GLU A 151 -2.59 -1.49 57.47
CA GLU A 151 -1.64 -1.54 58.58
C GLU A 151 -0.33 -0.75 58.33
N LYS A 152 0.20 -0.71 57.10
CA LYS A 152 1.63 -0.41 56.83
C LYS A 152 1.86 0.29 55.49
N PHE A 153 2.90 1.13 55.46
CA PHE A 153 3.59 1.51 54.21
C PHE A 153 4.57 0.40 53.80
N TYR A 154 4.72 0.22 52.49
CA TYR A 154 5.76 -0.58 51.85
C TYR A 154 6.48 0.27 50.81
N SER A 155 7.81 0.27 50.83
CA SER A 155 8.64 0.82 49.75
C SER A 155 9.08 -0.32 48.83
N ALA A 156 8.96 -0.13 47.52
CA ALA A 156 9.34 -1.12 46.52
C ALA A 156 9.97 -0.49 45.28
N VAL A 157 10.70 -1.30 44.51
CA VAL A 157 11.28 -0.93 43.21
C VAL A 157 10.79 -1.87 42.12
N LEU A 158 10.45 -1.30 40.96
CA LEU A 158 10.17 -2.03 39.73
C LEU A 158 11.48 -2.29 38.98
N VAL A 159 11.65 -3.52 38.49
CA VAL A 159 12.84 -3.96 37.74
C VAL A 159 12.35 -4.77 36.55
N GLY A 160 12.10 -4.10 35.42
CA GLY A 160 11.41 -4.69 34.27
C GLY A 160 10.00 -5.15 34.66
N LEU A 161 9.73 -6.45 34.57
CA LEU A 161 8.48 -7.09 34.99
C LEU A 161 8.47 -7.54 36.47
N GLY A 162 9.61 -7.40 37.17
CA GLY A 162 9.75 -7.77 38.57
C GLY A 162 9.41 -6.63 39.53
N LEU A 163 8.88 -6.98 40.71
CA LEU A 163 8.63 -6.06 41.82
C LEU A 163 9.40 -6.55 43.06
N ARG A 164 10.23 -5.69 43.66
CA ARG A 164 10.99 -6.00 44.88
C ARG A 164 10.67 -5.01 45.99
N ILE A 165 10.10 -5.50 47.09
CA ILE A 165 9.97 -4.72 48.33
C ILE A 165 11.37 -4.45 48.90
N LEU A 166 11.63 -3.18 49.24
CA LEU A 166 12.87 -2.69 49.83
C LEU A 166 12.77 -2.56 51.36
N ASP A 167 11.60 -2.15 51.84
CA ASP A 167 11.36 -1.78 53.25
C ASP A 167 9.86 -1.70 53.57
N SER A 168 9.49 -1.70 54.87
CA SER A 168 8.09 -1.50 55.32
C SER A 168 8.00 -1.03 56.76
N ILE A 169 7.07 -0.11 57.07
CA ILE A 169 6.83 0.40 58.43
C ILE A 169 5.32 0.46 58.74
N PRO A 170 4.86 0.07 59.94
CA PRO A 170 3.45 0.18 60.32
C PRO A 170 3.02 1.63 60.58
N PHE A 171 1.73 1.88 60.37
CA PHE A 171 1.02 3.03 60.94
C PHE A 171 0.96 2.94 62.47
N ASP A 172 0.78 4.06 63.16
CA ASP A 172 0.58 4.11 64.62
C ASP A 172 -0.80 3.57 65.03
N ARG A 173 -1.74 3.56 64.07
CA ARG A 173 -3.06 2.90 64.16
C ARG A 173 -3.51 2.42 62.78
N PRO A 174 -4.32 1.35 62.66
CA PRO A 174 -4.85 0.93 61.37
C PRO A 174 -5.64 2.06 60.68
N VAL A 175 -5.40 2.23 59.38
CA VAL A 175 -6.05 3.24 58.53
C VAL A 175 -6.86 2.52 57.46
N LYS A 176 -8.19 2.58 57.56
CA LYS A 176 -9.07 2.12 56.50
C LYS A 176 -8.95 3.03 55.28
N ASN A 177 -8.74 2.45 54.10
CA ASN A 177 -8.52 3.14 52.83
C ASN A 177 -7.44 4.26 52.90
N PRO A 178 -6.15 3.89 53.07
CA PRO A 178 -5.04 4.83 53.22
C PRO A 178 -4.64 5.48 51.89
N PHE A 179 -5.24 6.64 51.60
CA PHE A 179 -4.96 7.44 50.40
C PHE A 179 -3.56 8.08 50.46
N LEU A 180 -2.69 7.71 49.52
CA LEU A 180 -1.38 8.33 49.34
C LEU A 180 -1.51 9.75 48.75
N GLU A 181 -0.98 10.72 49.49
CA GLU A 181 -0.66 12.05 48.96
C GLU A 181 0.37 11.94 47.81
N GLU A 182 0.63 13.01 47.07
CA GLU A 182 1.71 12.98 46.08
C GLU A 182 3.09 12.82 46.74
N ILE A 183 3.96 12.08 46.06
CA ILE A 183 5.29 11.76 46.57
C ILE A 183 6.25 12.88 46.16
N ARG A 184 6.91 13.52 47.13
CA ARG A 184 7.84 14.64 46.87
C ARG A 184 9.28 14.14 46.95
N ASN A 185 10.12 14.54 45.99
CA ASN A 185 11.51 14.08 45.90
C ASN A 185 12.48 15.25 46.10
N THR A 186 13.53 14.99 46.87
CA THR A 186 14.72 15.86 46.97
C THR A 186 15.95 15.06 46.55
N GLU A 187 17.09 15.71 46.32
CA GLU A 187 18.33 15.02 45.97
C GLU A 187 18.74 13.98 47.05
N ALA A 188 18.43 14.23 48.32
CA ALA A 188 18.81 13.38 49.46
C ALA A 188 17.74 12.37 49.89
N SER A 189 16.45 12.73 49.79
CA SER A 189 15.34 12.00 50.41
C SER A 189 14.02 12.13 49.66
N THR A 190 13.19 11.09 49.72
CA THR A 190 11.80 11.11 49.26
C THR A 190 10.87 11.23 50.47
N ILE A 191 9.83 12.06 50.33
CA ILE A 191 8.83 12.40 51.34
C ILE A 191 7.49 11.81 50.88
N VAL A 192 6.81 11.09 51.78
CA VAL A 192 5.52 10.45 51.49
C VAL A 192 4.57 10.66 52.67
N LYS A 193 3.31 10.96 52.38
CA LYS A 193 2.26 11.17 53.39
C LYS A 193 0.96 10.46 52.99
N LEU A 194 0.09 10.24 53.97
CA LEU A 194 -1.32 9.99 53.72
C LEU A 194 -2.07 11.32 53.69
N LEU A 195 -2.97 11.49 52.71
CA LEU A 195 -3.79 12.68 52.58
C LEU A 195 -4.75 12.82 53.78
N PHE A 196 -4.86 14.02 54.36
CA PHE A 196 -5.65 14.32 55.57
C PHE A 196 -5.32 13.53 56.85
N ILE A 197 -4.25 12.74 56.87
CA ILE A 197 -3.88 11.86 58.00
C ILE A 197 -2.45 12.17 58.44
N LYS A 198 -2.21 12.16 59.76
CA LYS A 198 -0.89 12.41 60.35
C LYS A 198 0.03 11.18 60.32
N GLU A 199 0.11 10.53 59.17
CA GLU A 199 0.99 9.39 58.87
C GLU A 199 1.84 9.73 57.66
N GLY A 200 3.16 9.71 57.82
CA GLY A 200 4.10 9.97 56.73
C GLY A 200 5.49 9.42 57.03
N ILE A 201 6.27 9.22 55.97
CA ILE A 201 7.59 8.59 56.02
C ILE A 201 8.61 9.37 55.19
N LEU A 202 9.85 9.37 55.68
CA LEU A 202 11.02 9.80 54.93
C LEU A 202 11.77 8.55 54.43
N LEU A 203 12.23 8.60 53.18
CA LEU A 203 13.02 7.57 52.53
C LEU A 203 14.36 8.16 52.07
N ASN A 204 15.44 7.37 52.10
CA ASN A 204 16.74 7.79 51.54
C ASN A 204 16.83 7.58 50.01
N LYS A 205 17.94 8.02 49.40
CA LYS A 205 18.25 7.78 47.96
C LYS A 205 18.14 6.31 47.53
N GLN A 206 18.30 5.35 48.45
CA GLN A 206 18.18 3.91 48.19
C GLN A 206 16.76 3.36 48.36
N GLY A 207 15.79 4.18 48.76
CA GLY A 207 14.39 3.78 48.94
C GLY A 207 14.10 3.04 50.25
N LYS A 208 15.01 3.07 51.23
CA LYS A 208 14.77 2.57 52.59
C LYS A 208 14.17 3.65 53.47
N ILE A 209 13.30 3.25 54.39
CA ILE A 209 12.58 4.13 55.31
C ILE A 209 13.54 4.54 56.42
N THR A 210 13.77 5.84 56.58
CA THR A 210 14.71 6.37 57.59
C THR A 210 14.01 6.85 58.85
N LYS A 211 12.78 7.36 58.73
CA LYS A 211 12.05 8.04 59.83
C LYS A 211 10.56 8.20 59.50
N LYS A 212 9.70 8.23 60.53
CA LYS A 212 8.33 8.77 60.42
C LYS A 212 8.32 10.29 60.53
N ILE A 213 7.55 10.95 59.66
CA ILE A 213 7.35 12.40 59.68
C ILE A 213 6.44 12.76 60.86
N VAL A 214 6.88 13.71 61.69
CA VAL A 214 6.14 14.19 62.87
C VAL A 214 6.04 15.72 62.89
N SER A 215 5.18 16.29 63.75
CA SER A 215 4.95 17.75 63.74
C SER A 215 6.18 18.59 64.11
N THR A 216 7.14 18.02 64.86
CA THR A 216 8.41 18.69 65.20
C THR A 216 9.40 18.80 64.04
N ASP A 217 9.03 18.27 62.88
CA ASP A 217 9.81 18.32 61.64
C ASP A 217 9.47 19.54 60.78
N PHE A 218 8.30 20.16 60.95
CA PHE A 218 7.94 21.41 60.28
C PHE A 218 8.00 22.57 61.28
N ILE A 219 8.72 23.64 60.93
CA ILE A 219 8.95 24.80 61.80
C ILE A 219 8.62 26.08 61.03
N ASP A 220 7.70 26.88 61.56
CA ASP A 220 7.33 28.18 60.99
C ASP A 220 8.34 29.29 61.31
N ASN A 221 8.16 30.47 60.73
CA ASN A 221 9.05 31.63 60.90
C ASN A 221 9.11 32.18 62.34
N GLN A 222 8.20 31.77 63.22
CA GLN A 222 8.15 32.11 64.65
C GLN A 222 8.69 30.98 65.55
N GLY A 223 9.00 29.81 64.99
CA GLY A 223 9.51 28.64 65.70
C GLY A 223 8.45 27.65 66.18
N HIS A 224 7.17 27.81 65.81
CA HIS A 224 6.12 26.85 66.15
C HIS A 224 6.22 25.57 65.31
N THR A 225 5.77 24.45 65.87
CA THR A 225 5.80 23.14 65.21
C THR A 225 4.38 22.69 64.81
N PHE A 226 4.20 22.32 63.55
CA PHE A 226 2.89 21.96 62.98
C PHE A 226 2.98 20.72 62.08
N TYR A 227 1.84 20.26 61.53
CA TYR A 227 1.81 19.15 60.58
C TYR A 227 0.93 19.55 59.39
N PRO A 228 1.48 19.72 58.18
CA PRO A 228 0.75 20.29 57.05
C PRO A 228 -0.36 19.38 56.53
N ASN A 229 -1.47 19.99 56.13
CA ASN A 229 -2.62 19.30 55.54
C ASN A 229 -2.28 18.70 54.17
N GLU A 230 -1.58 19.46 53.32
CA GLU A 230 -1.01 19.07 52.03
C GLU A 230 0.43 19.63 51.90
N ILE A 231 1.32 18.84 51.29
CA ILE A 231 2.69 19.22 50.91
C ILE A 231 2.71 19.36 49.39
N HIS A 232 2.86 20.58 48.88
CA HIS A 232 2.88 20.88 47.45
C HIS A 232 4.19 20.48 46.79
N ASN A 233 4.27 20.65 45.46
CA ASN A 233 5.44 20.30 44.67
C ASN A 233 6.75 20.87 45.25
N SER A 234 7.74 19.97 45.36
CA SER A 234 9.11 20.27 45.74
C SER A 234 9.88 20.84 44.54
N PHE A 235 10.72 21.83 44.78
CA PHE A 235 11.52 22.49 43.76
C PHE A 235 12.94 22.79 44.27
N ALA A 236 13.90 22.95 43.36
CA ALA A 236 15.29 23.25 43.71
C ALA A 236 15.63 24.71 43.38
N VAL A 237 16.33 25.42 44.26
CA VAL A 237 16.96 26.71 43.94
C VAL A 237 18.38 26.66 44.49
N ASN A 238 19.39 26.90 43.64
CA ASN A 238 20.81 26.78 44.01
C ASN A 238 21.19 25.44 44.68
N ASN A 239 20.65 24.33 44.18
CA ASN A 239 20.73 22.96 44.73
C ASN A 239 20.10 22.74 46.13
N GLU A 240 19.38 23.72 46.68
CA GLU A 240 18.62 23.55 47.92
C GLU A 240 17.13 23.31 47.61
N TYR A 241 16.47 22.44 48.39
CA TYR A 241 15.10 22.01 48.11
C TYR A 241 14.06 22.76 48.94
N PHE A 242 13.09 23.33 48.25
CA PHE A 242 12.01 24.14 48.81
C PHE A 242 10.64 23.55 48.46
N PHE A 243 9.65 23.92 49.25
CA PHE A 243 8.28 23.38 49.22
C PHE A 243 7.28 24.54 49.37
N TYR A 244 6.02 24.30 49.04
CA TYR A 244 4.91 25.04 49.65
C TYR A 244 4.11 24.07 50.51
N LEU A 245 3.53 24.58 51.59
CA LEU A 245 2.69 23.82 52.50
C LEU A 245 1.34 24.54 52.55
N ASP A 246 0.25 23.77 52.65
CA ASP A 246 -1.06 24.39 52.92
C ASP A 246 -1.00 25.26 54.20
N ASP A 247 -1.82 26.31 54.23
CA ASP A 247 -1.99 27.26 55.33
C ASP A 247 -0.82 28.24 55.59
N TYR A 248 0.25 28.27 54.77
CA TYR A 248 1.41 29.17 54.94
C TYR A 248 1.88 29.86 53.65
N GLU A 249 2.01 31.19 53.65
CA GLU A 249 2.40 31.98 52.47
C GLU A 249 3.85 31.78 51.99
N ASN A 250 4.81 31.60 52.91
CA ASN A 250 6.22 31.50 52.56
C ASN A 250 6.63 30.06 52.14
N VAL A 251 7.78 29.95 51.49
CA VAL A 251 8.37 28.67 51.10
C VAL A 251 9.02 27.95 52.29
N PHE A 252 9.00 26.63 52.30
CA PHE A 252 9.67 25.82 53.31
C PHE A 252 10.89 25.13 52.73
N LYS A 253 12.07 25.39 53.29
CA LYS A 253 13.33 24.72 52.93
C LYS A 253 13.46 23.40 53.67
N PHE A 254 13.78 22.32 52.97
CA PHE A 254 14.14 21.05 53.60
C PHE A 254 15.64 21.01 53.93
N ASP A 255 15.97 20.85 55.21
CA ASP A 255 17.31 20.53 55.70
C ASP A 255 17.49 19.00 55.77
N PRO A 256 18.27 18.39 54.86
CA PRO A 256 18.49 16.94 54.84
C PRO A 256 19.40 16.45 55.97
N LYS A 257 20.13 17.32 56.69
CA LYS A 257 20.98 16.93 57.82
C LYS A 257 20.15 16.72 59.09
N ASN A 258 19.22 17.63 59.36
CA ASN A 258 18.35 17.57 60.52
C ASN A 258 16.99 16.90 60.24
N THR A 259 16.66 16.62 58.98
CA THR A 259 15.36 16.08 58.52
C THR A 259 14.18 16.99 58.91
N LYS A 260 14.33 18.29 58.64
CA LYS A 260 13.34 19.33 58.99
C LYS A 260 12.99 20.24 57.81
N PHE A 261 11.81 20.81 57.87
CA PHE A 261 11.29 21.84 56.98
C PHE A 261 11.24 23.17 57.76
N ILE A 262 11.88 24.20 57.24
CA ILE A 262 12.03 25.50 57.89
C ILE A 262 11.49 26.58 56.96
N GLU A 263 10.55 27.39 57.45
CA GLU A 263 9.98 28.52 56.69
C GLU A 263 11.05 29.57 56.35
N ILE A 264 11.03 30.08 55.11
CA ILE A 264 11.94 31.10 54.61
C ILE A 264 11.17 32.42 54.44
N PRO A 265 11.32 33.40 55.35
CA PRO A 265 10.55 34.64 55.31
C PRO A 265 10.88 35.48 54.07
N ASN A 266 9.98 36.41 53.74
CA ASN A 266 10.03 37.28 52.56
C ASN A 266 9.94 36.53 51.22
N THR A 267 9.15 35.45 51.17
CA THR A 267 8.87 34.69 49.94
C THR A 267 7.37 34.56 49.62
N SER A 268 6.54 35.38 50.28
CA SER A 268 5.07 35.38 50.14
C SER A 268 4.54 35.89 48.80
N GLU A 269 5.28 36.74 48.08
CA GLU A 269 4.94 37.14 46.69
C GLU A 269 4.75 35.91 45.77
N SER A 270 5.45 34.83 46.06
CA SER A 270 5.45 33.59 45.28
C SER A 270 4.26 32.66 45.61
N TYR A 271 3.42 32.97 46.61
CA TYR A 271 2.28 32.12 47.01
C TYR A 271 1.09 32.21 46.06
N ALA A 272 0.82 33.42 45.53
CA ALA A 272 -0.40 33.77 44.81
C ALA A 272 -0.60 33.07 43.45
N LEU A 273 0.37 32.25 43.01
CA LEU A 273 0.43 31.65 41.68
C LEU A 273 0.42 30.10 41.69
N LYS A 274 0.24 29.47 42.85
CA LYS A 274 0.80 28.11 43.07
C LYS A 274 0.01 26.90 42.57
N LYS A 275 -1.30 26.78 42.86
CA LYS A 275 -1.93 25.44 43.00
C LYS A 275 -1.90 24.55 41.74
N ASP A 276 -1.78 25.15 40.55
CA ASP A 276 -1.72 24.46 39.26
C ASP A 276 -0.46 24.80 38.41
N MET A 277 0.61 25.33 39.03
CA MET A 277 1.85 25.66 38.32
C MET A 277 2.80 24.46 38.19
N VAL A 278 3.27 24.19 36.97
CA VAL A 278 4.19 23.10 36.62
C VAL A 278 5.56 23.68 36.29
N PHE A 279 6.60 23.18 36.96
CA PHE A 279 7.98 23.66 36.83
C PHE A 279 8.85 22.69 36.03
N ASP A 280 9.98 23.16 35.51
CA ASP A 280 11.06 22.28 35.08
C ASP A 280 11.82 21.67 36.29
N ASN A 281 12.77 20.78 36.00
CA ASN A 281 13.53 20.06 37.04
C ASN A 281 14.47 20.97 37.88
N ASN A 282 14.78 22.17 37.38
CA ASN A 282 15.72 23.11 37.98
C ASN A 282 15.01 24.28 38.68
N PHE A 283 13.69 24.42 38.51
CA PHE A 283 12.90 25.60 38.86
C PHE A 283 13.36 26.90 38.16
N GLU A 284 14.10 26.79 37.05
CA GLU A 284 14.49 27.95 36.24
C GLU A 284 13.28 28.48 35.47
N ASN A 285 12.39 27.58 35.03
CA ASN A 285 11.17 27.91 34.32
C ASN A 285 9.94 27.19 34.89
N GLY A 286 8.76 27.77 34.65
CA GLY A 286 7.48 27.13 34.94
C GLY A 286 6.33 27.65 34.08
N PHE A 287 5.22 26.91 34.01
CA PHE A 287 3.99 27.37 33.39
C PHE A 287 2.78 27.19 34.32
N LEU A 288 1.87 28.16 34.28
CA LEU A 288 0.58 28.11 34.96
C LEU A 288 -0.53 28.09 33.91
N ASN A 289 -1.58 27.30 34.15
CA ASN A 289 -2.80 27.34 33.36
C ASN A 289 -3.90 28.04 34.16
N GLU A 290 -4.44 29.14 33.65
CA GLU A 290 -5.51 29.92 34.29
C GLU A 290 -6.79 29.89 33.44
N VAL A 291 -7.92 29.49 34.03
CA VAL A 291 -9.20 29.42 33.30
C VAL A 291 -9.89 30.79 33.33
N VAL A 292 -9.95 31.45 32.18
CA VAL A 292 -10.47 32.81 32.00
C VAL A 292 -11.77 32.76 31.18
N SER A 293 -12.89 32.46 31.85
CA SER A 293 -14.24 32.31 31.30
C SER A 293 -14.36 31.25 30.18
N ASP A 294 -14.04 31.63 28.94
CA ASP A 294 -14.30 30.88 27.71
C ASP A 294 -13.03 30.23 27.13
N TYR A 295 -11.87 30.52 27.74
CA TYR A 295 -10.56 30.01 27.35
C TYR A 295 -9.69 29.75 28.59
N SER A 296 -8.56 29.09 28.37
CA SER A 296 -7.50 28.89 29.34
C SER A 296 -6.25 29.62 28.85
N GLU A 297 -5.64 30.45 29.71
CA GLU A 297 -4.40 31.15 29.45
C GLU A 297 -3.23 30.38 30.07
N VAL A 298 -2.41 29.76 29.21
CA VAL A 298 -1.15 29.13 29.61
C VAL A 298 -0.07 30.21 29.64
N LYS A 299 0.36 30.60 30.84
CA LYS A 299 1.38 31.62 31.11
C LYS A 299 2.70 30.92 31.39
N PHE A 300 3.76 31.32 30.71
CA PHE A 300 5.13 30.84 30.91
C PHE A 300 5.94 31.84 31.71
N TYR A 301 6.81 31.34 32.59
CA TYR A 301 7.58 32.11 33.55
C TYR A 301 9.05 31.65 33.58
N ASP A 302 9.93 32.62 33.78
CA ASP A 302 11.34 32.48 34.16
C ASP A 302 11.47 32.94 35.64
N PHE A 303 12.34 32.30 36.42
CA PHE A 303 12.42 32.46 37.88
C PHE A 303 13.80 32.96 38.33
N ASN A 304 13.86 34.24 38.67
CA ASN A 304 15.03 34.79 39.36
C ASN A 304 14.91 34.54 40.87
N GLY A 305 15.31 33.34 41.29
CA GLY A 305 15.14 32.86 42.66
C GLY A 305 13.68 32.54 42.97
N PHE A 306 13.02 33.37 43.77
CA PHE A 306 11.60 33.20 44.12
C PHE A 306 10.66 34.15 43.36
N HIS A 307 11.19 35.09 42.57
CA HIS A 307 10.37 36.08 41.86
C HIS A 307 10.07 35.62 40.41
N PRO A 308 8.79 35.41 40.04
CA PRO A 308 8.38 34.98 38.70
C PRO A 308 8.31 36.14 37.71
N GLN A 309 8.95 35.99 36.55
CA GLN A 309 8.82 36.90 35.41
C GLN A 309 8.13 36.20 34.23
N ILE A 310 7.01 36.75 33.73
CA ILE A 310 6.31 36.18 32.57
C ILE A 310 7.16 36.33 31.30
N THR A 311 7.41 35.23 30.60
CA THR A 311 8.16 35.21 29.32
C THR A 311 7.23 35.17 28.10
N SER A 312 6.13 34.43 28.19
CA SER A 312 5.11 34.34 27.13
C SER A 312 3.75 33.86 27.65
N LYS A 313 2.72 33.94 26.79
CA LYS A 313 1.34 33.56 27.09
C LYS A 313 0.68 32.93 25.86
N ILE A 314 -0.21 31.96 26.08
CA ILE A 314 -1.02 31.34 25.02
C ILE A 314 -2.48 31.21 25.49
N GLN A 315 -3.42 31.69 24.70
CA GLN A 315 -4.86 31.54 24.96
C GLN A 315 -5.43 30.38 24.15
N ILE A 316 -6.15 29.47 24.83
CA ILE A 316 -6.56 28.18 24.29
C ILE A 316 -7.99 27.87 24.71
N LYS A 317 -8.88 27.56 23.76
CA LYS A 317 -10.30 27.29 24.05
C LYS A 317 -10.50 25.85 24.55
N ASN A 318 -11.26 25.65 25.63
CA ASN A 318 -11.71 24.34 26.15
C ASN A 318 -10.58 23.33 26.49
N TYR A 319 -9.46 23.81 27.04
CA TYR A 319 -8.28 23.00 27.39
C TYR A 319 -8.60 21.77 28.26
N SER A 320 -7.91 20.61 28.05
CA SER A 320 -8.02 19.47 29.00
C SER A 320 -6.71 18.82 29.49
N LYS A 321 -5.67 18.59 28.66
CA LYS A 321 -4.38 17.99 29.12
C LYS A 321 -3.12 18.51 28.38
N THR A 322 -2.02 18.66 29.12
CA THR A 322 -0.69 19.06 28.63
C THR A 322 0.23 17.87 28.32
N ALA A 323 1.18 18.07 27.39
CA ALA A 323 2.46 17.37 27.36
C ALA A 323 3.54 18.29 26.76
N TYR A 324 4.79 18.16 27.20
CA TYR A 324 5.93 18.87 26.63
C TYR A 324 7.12 17.92 26.48
N ASN A 325 7.89 18.10 25.40
CA ASN A 325 9.08 17.29 25.10
C ASN A 325 10.33 17.93 25.70
N GLN A 326 10.54 19.21 25.39
CA GLN A 326 11.52 20.08 26.01
C GLN A 326 10.84 21.37 26.45
N PHE A 327 11.06 21.78 27.69
CA PHE A 327 10.47 23.00 28.25
C PHE A 327 10.86 24.21 27.40
N GLY A 328 9.92 25.14 27.17
CA GLY A 328 10.16 26.37 26.42
C GLY A 328 10.43 26.18 24.92
N LYS A 329 10.26 24.97 24.37
CA LYS A 329 10.37 24.67 22.93
C LYS A 329 9.10 24.09 22.34
N ASP A 330 8.50 23.11 23.04
CA ASP A 330 7.34 22.36 22.54
C ASP A 330 6.26 22.23 23.63
N LEU A 331 5.06 22.73 23.36
CA LEU A 331 3.86 22.39 24.12
C LEU A 331 2.88 21.65 23.20
N VAL A 332 2.50 20.43 23.57
CA VAL A 332 1.32 19.77 23.02
C VAL A 332 0.16 19.87 24.01
N VAL A 333 -1.00 20.06 23.42
CA VAL A 333 -2.26 20.42 24.06
C VAL A 333 -3.32 19.47 23.56
N LEU A 334 -3.96 18.77 24.47
CA LEU A 334 -5.07 17.90 24.17
C LEU A 334 -6.36 18.62 24.58
N ASN A 335 -7.27 18.73 23.63
CA ASN A 335 -8.49 19.52 23.68
C ASN A 335 -9.63 18.66 23.11
N GLY A 336 -10.10 17.72 23.95
CA GLY A 336 -11.04 16.68 23.56
C GLY A 336 -10.61 15.96 22.28
N ASN A 337 -11.39 16.14 21.22
CA ASN A 337 -11.23 15.58 19.87
C ASN A 337 -10.14 16.26 19.01
N THR A 338 -9.32 17.15 19.58
CA THR A 338 -8.20 17.80 18.88
C THR A 338 -6.90 17.74 19.67
N LEU A 339 -5.79 17.63 18.96
CA LEU A 339 -4.43 17.80 19.47
C LEU A 339 -3.83 19.05 18.82
N GLU A 340 -3.46 20.03 19.63
CA GLU A 340 -2.79 21.24 19.18
C GLU A 340 -1.31 21.19 19.59
N SER A 341 -0.41 21.53 18.67
CA SER A 341 1.03 21.55 18.91
C SER A 341 1.55 22.97 18.70
N TYR A 342 2.23 23.48 19.72
CA TYR A 342 2.75 24.84 19.83
C TYR A 342 4.29 24.79 19.90
N GLY A 343 4.95 25.22 18.84
CA GLY A 343 6.42 25.35 18.78
C GLY A 343 6.85 26.79 19.07
N PHE A 344 7.67 26.99 20.10
CA PHE A 344 8.14 28.30 20.54
C PHE A 344 9.41 28.70 19.76
N MET A 345 9.31 29.76 18.95
CA MET A 345 10.44 30.19 18.11
C MET A 345 11.37 31.13 18.89
N ASN A 346 12.61 30.72 19.12
CA ASN A 346 13.70 31.64 19.46
C ASN A 346 14.22 32.32 18.18
N SER A 347 13.37 33.17 17.61
CA SER A 347 13.61 33.85 16.33
C SER A 347 14.78 34.85 16.42
N LYS A 348 15.63 34.85 15.39
CA LYS A 348 16.63 35.91 15.13
C LYS A 348 16.08 37.04 14.24
N ILE A 349 14.90 36.86 13.65
CA ILE A 349 14.18 37.88 12.89
C ILE A 349 13.21 38.60 13.85
N LYS A 350 13.49 39.85 14.17
CA LYS A 350 12.55 40.74 14.86
C LYS A 350 11.50 41.23 13.86
N THR A 351 10.24 41.33 14.27
CA THR A 351 9.18 42.00 13.49
C THR A 351 8.72 43.27 14.20
N PHE A 352 8.75 44.38 13.47
CA PHE A 352 8.14 45.66 13.82
C PHE A 352 6.91 45.94 12.94
N LEU A 353 6.11 46.94 13.32
CA LEU A 353 4.98 47.50 12.55
C LEU A 353 3.97 46.41 12.12
N ARG A 354 3.66 45.48 13.03
CA ARG A 354 2.73 44.35 12.78
C ARG A 354 1.39 44.86 12.24
N GLY A 355 0.95 44.26 11.13
CA GLY A 355 -0.26 44.61 10.39
C GLY A 355 -0.08 45.63 9.26
N LYS A 356 1.06 46.35 9.18
CA LYS A 356 1.21 47.54 8.32
C LYS A 356 1.92 47.27 6.99
N SER A 357 1.44 47.89 5.91
CA SER A 357 2.07 47.81 4.58
C SER A 357 3.27 48.75 4.51
N ILE A 358 4.48 48.19 4.39
CA ILE A 358 5.74 48.95 4.46
C ILE A 358 6.16 49.44 3.08
N ARG A 359 6.65 50.68 2.98
CA ARG A 359 7.17 51.27 1.73
C ARG A 359 8.69 51.45 1.73
N THR A 360 9.24 52.38 2.51
CA THR A 360 10.70 52.66 2.53
C THR A 360 11.22 52.72 3.97
N ILE A 361 12.49 52.37 4.14
CA ILE A 361 13.22 52.37 5.42
C ILE A 361 14.52 53.16 5.24
N LYS A 362 14.80 54.10 6.16
CA LYS A 362 16.10 54.78 6.25
C LYS A 362 16.57 54.86 7.71
N LYS A 363 17.88 54.91 7.90
CA LYS A 363 18.51 55.14 9.22
C LYS A 363 18.52 56.64 9.55
N LEU A 364 18.13 57.00 10.77
CA LEU A 364 18.23 58.37 11.31
C LEU A 364 19.50 58.56 12.14
N SER A 365 19.82 57.59 12.99
CA SER A 365 20.98 57.60 13.89
C SER A 365 21.45 56.17 14.18
N GLU A 366 22.40 56.00 15.11
CA GLU A 366 22.59 54.69 15.74
C GLU A 366 21.24 54.18 16.30
N ASN A 367 20.92 52.91 16.06
CA ASN A 367 19.70 52.20 16.46
C ASN A 367 18.33 52.80 16.04
N LYS A 368 18.25 54.03 15.52
CA LYS A 368 16.98 54.70 15.17
C LYS A 368 16.77 54.79 13.66
N TYR A 369 15.57 54.42 13.22
CA TYR A 369 15.17 54.34 11.82
C TYR A 369 13.86 55.09 11.60
N ILE A 370 13.65 55.58 10.38
CA ILE A 370 12.39 56.12 9.90
C ILE A 370 11.83 55.21 8.81
N VAL A 371 10.53 54.92 8.89
CA VAL A 371 9.83 53.98 8.01
C VAL A 371 8.52 54.58 7.54
N ALA A 372 8.33 54.71 6.23
CA ALA A 372 7.03 55.04 5.66
C ALA A 372 6.20 53.78 5.44
N THR A 373 4.91 53.87 5.74
CA THR A 373 3.91 52.87 5.33
C THR A 373 3.15 53.34 4.09
N ASP A 374 2.24 52.50 3.60
CA ASP A 374 1.44 52.74 2.39
C ASP A 374 0.25 53.68 2.63
N THR A 375 -0.36 53.62 3.81
CA THR A 375 -1.56 54.42 4.16
C THR A 375 -1.64 54.84 5.62
N GLU A 376 -0.83 54.27 6.52
CA GLU A 376 -0.95 54.44 7.97
C GLU A 376 -0.02 55.53 8.52
N GLY A 377 0.78 56.16 7.67
CA GLY A 377 1.73 57.21 8.02
C GLY A 377 3.18 56.74 8.15
N VAL A 378 4.00 57.58 8.77
CA VAL A 378 5.44 57.35 8.95
C VAL A 378 5.73 57.09 10.43
N TYR A 379 6.66 56.19 10.69
CA TYR A 379 7.01 55.71 12.03
C TYR A 379 8.51 55.85 12.28
N THR A 380 8.90 56.06 13.53
CA THR A 380 10.25 55.76 14.01
C THR A 380 10.32 54.42 14.71
N ILE A 381 11.40 53.69 14.48
CA ILE A 381 11.72 52.43 15.16
C ILE A 381 13.07 52.57 15.87
N ASN A 382 13.17 52.01 17.08
CA ASN A 382 14.42 51.88 17.82
C ASN A 382 14.76 50.38 18.01
N THR A 383 15.84 49.91 17.36
CA THR A 383 16.23 48.49 17.37
C THR A 383 16.84 47.99 18.68
N LYS A 384 17.28 48.91 19.55
CA LYS A 384 17.86 48.60 20.87
C LYS A 384 16.74 48.39 21.88
N ASP A 385 15.86 49.37 22.00
CA ASP A 385 14.79 49.40 23.00
C ASP A 385 13.50 48.70 22.50
N ASN A 386 13.47 48.30 21.23
CA ASN A 386 12.38 47.63 20.51
C ASN A 386 11.07 48.44 20.42
N THR A 387 11.16 49.77 20.50
CA THR A 387 9.98 50.66 20.41
C THR A 387 9.67 51.06 18.97
N GLU A 388 8.37 51.27 18.70
CA GLU A 388 7.86 51.84 17.46
C GLU A 388 6.85 52.96 17.76
N GLU A 389 7.04 54.12 17.15
CA GLU A 389 6.30 55.35 17.45
C GLU A 389 5.82 56.01 16.14
N LYS A 390 4.55 56.43 16.07
CA LYS A 390 4.05 57.16 14.90
C LYS A 390 4.54 58.61 14.92
N ILE A 391 5.16 59.05 13.83
CA ILE A 391 5.62 60.43 13.66
C ILE A 391 4.43 61.36 13.47
N LYS A 392 4.45 62.49 14.20
CA LYS A 392 3.52 63.62 14.04
C LYS A 392 4.25 64.76 13.35
N PHE A 393 4.09 64.87 12.03
CA PHE A 393 4.63 65.99 11.28
C PHE A 393 3.85 67.27 11.60
N THR A 394 4.56 68.39 11.76
CA THR A 394 3.91 69.68 12.05
C THR A 394 4.29 70.77 11.05
N LEU A 395 3.29 71.53 10.59
CA LEU A 395 3.43 72.72 9.77
C LEU A 395 2.60 73.85 10.41
N ASP A 396 3.20 75.02 10.62
CA ASP A 396 2.60 76.12 11.39
C ASP A 396 1.98 75.70 12.75
N ASN A 397 2.67 74.77 13.43
CA ASN A 397 2.25 74.12 14.67
C ASN A 397 0.92 73.34 14.59
N LYS A 398 0.43 73.02 13.38
CA LYS A 398 -0.68 72.09 13.13
C LYS A 398 -0.13 70.75 12.67
N GLU A 399 -0.77 69.66 13.10
CA GLU A 399 -0.42 68.30 12.65
C GLU A 399 -0.85 68.08 11.19
N ILE A 400 0.03 67.52 10.37
CA ILE A 400 -0.24 67.19 8.95
C ILE A 400 -0.02 65.69 8.70
N SER A 401 -0.89 65.09 7.88
CA SER A 401 -0.94 63.64 7.68
C SER A 401 -0.17 63.20 6.44
N MET A 402 1.14 62.95 6.59
CA MET A 402 1.95 62.28 5.56
C MET A 402 1.69 60.77 5.63
N ASN A 403 0.76 60.27 4.80
CA ASN A 403 0.24 58.90 4.89
C ASN A 403 1.05 57.85 4.10
N TYR A 404 1.77 58.30 3.08
CA TYR A 404 2.45 57.50 2.05
C TYR A 404 3.73 58.22 1.65
N SER A 405 4.86 57.51 1.56
CA SER A 405 6.10 58.01 0.94
C SER A 405 6.79 56.85 0.23
N ARG A 406 7.39 57.11 -0.94
CA ARG A 406 8.04 56.07 -1.75
C ARG A 406 9.54 56.02 -1.56
N ASP A 407 10.17 57.16 -1.30
CA ASP A 407 11.48 57.18 -0.66
C ASP A 407 11.57 58.22 0.47
N ILE A 408 12.64 58.17 1.25
CA ILE A 408 13.03 59.17 2.26
C ILE A 408 14.51 59.51 2.07
N TYR A 409 14.87 60.77 2.23
CA TYR A 409 16.25 61.23 2.22
C TYR A 409 16.56 61.90 3.56
N VAL A 410 17.59 61.38 4.25
CA VAL A 410 18.16 62.01 5.45
C VAL A 410 19.41 62.74 4.99
N ASN A 411 19.44 64.06 5.19
CA ASN A 411 20.54 64.91 4.76
C ASN A 411 21.63 65.01 5.85
N GLU A 412 22.82 65.49 5.49
CA GLU A 412 23.97 65.61 6.40
C GLU A 412 23.74 66.59 7.56
N ASP A 413 22.84 67.55 7.39
CA ASP A 413 22.39 68.51 8.42
C ASP A 413 21.30 67.93 9.34
N HIS A 414 21.06 66.62 9.27
CA HIS A 414 19.97 65.88 9.93
C HIS A 414 18.54 66.34 9.54
N THR A 415 18.37 67.15 8.49
CA THR A 415 17.03 67.41 7.94
C THR A 415 16.52 66.19 7.17
N ILE A 416 15.20 65.99 7.20
CA ILE A 416 14.54 64.86 6.54
C ILE A 416 13.71 65.39 5.38
N THR A 417 14.02 64.94 4.16
CA THR A 417 13.24 65.21 2.95
C THR A 417 12.39 63.99 2.64
N ILE A 418 11.07 64.20 2.52
CA ILE A 418 10.05 63.16 2.42
C ILE A 418 8.92 63.62 1.48
N ASN A 419 8.27 62.70 0.78
CA ASN A 419 7.19 63.01 -0.17
C ASN A 419 5.82 62.53 0.31
N ASP A 420 4.75 63.15 -0.20
CA ASP A 420 3.43 62.50 -0.33
C ASP A 420 3.15 62.24 -1.82
N SER A 421 1.88 62.11 -2.24
CA SER A 421 1.49 61.90 -3.64
C SER A 421 1.75 63.09 -4.59
N ASP A 422 1.85 64.30 -4.06
CA ASP A 422 1.81 65.56 -4.82
C ASP A 422 2.88 66.58 -4.38
N ASN A 423 3.50 66.39 -3.21
CA ASN A 423 4.31 67.38 -2.51
C ASN A 423 5.61 66.78 -1.96
N LEU A 424 6.69 67.55 -2.05
CA LEU A 424 7.94 67.30 -1.33
C LEU A 424 8.04 68.23 -0.11
N TYR A 425 8.35 67.67 1.05
CA TYR A 425 8.55 68.38 2.31
C TYR A 425 10.02 68.31 2.76
N THR A 426 10.43 69.22 3.64
CA THR A 426 11.68 69.10 4.40
C THR A 426 11.46 69.51 5.84
N THR A 427 11.82 68.62 6.77
CA THR A 427 11.64 68.80 8.21
C THR A 427 12.97 68.93 8.94
N ASP A 428 12.93 69.51 10.13
CA ASP A 428 14.00 69.31 11.12
C ASP A 428 13.94 67.90 11.73
N ALA A 429 14.88 67.63 12.65
CA ALA A 429 14.94 66.38 13.42
C ALA A 429 13.78 66.19 14.42
N ASN A 430 12.92 67.20 14.62
CA ASN A 430 11.69 67.13 15.42
C ASN A 430 10.44 66.93 14.55
N TYR A 431 10.61 66.67 13.25
CA TYR A 431 9.54 66.49 12.25
C TYR A 431 8.67 67.74 12.03
N LYS A 432 9.17 68.92 12.41
CA LYS A 432 8.56 70.20 12.03
C LYS A 432 9.02 70.58 10.63
N VAL A 433 8.07 70.91 9.74
CA VAL A 433 8.35 71.41 8.40
C VAL A 433 9.02 72.77 8.53
N ILE A 434 10.29 72.85 8.12
CA ILE A 434 11.13 74.06 8.20
C ILE A 434 11.20 74.81 6.86
N LYS A 435 10.81 74.16 5.76
CA LYS A 435 10.98 74.65 4.40
C LYS A 435 9.63 74.76 3.70
N ASP A 436 8.69 75.49 4.30
CA ASP A 436 7.33 75.61 3.79
C ASP A 436 7.23 76.46 2.52
N LYS A 437 7.48 75.79 1.40
CA LYS A 437 6.48 75.71 0.34
C LYS A 437 6.41 74.25 -0.05
N SER A 438 5.23 73.62 0.06
CA SER A 438 5.02 72.26 -0.46
C SER A 438 5.45 72.21 -1.93
N LEU A 439 6.61 71.59 -2.17
CA LEU A 439 7.24 71.63 -3.48
C LEU A 439 6.52 70.63 -4.35
N LYS A 440 5.56 71.13 -5.13
CA LYS A 440 4.71 70.29 -5.96
C LYS A 440 5.54 69.49 -6.94
N ILE A 441 5.53 68.18 -6.74
CA ILE A 441 6.16 67.18 -7.58
C ILE A 441 5.04 66.25 -8.07
N ILE A 442 5.08 65.88 -9.35
CA ILE A 442 4.04 65.03 -9.94
C ILE A 442 4.68 63.68 -10.21
N GLY A 443 4.44 62.70 -9.33
CA GLY A 443 4.93 61.35 -9.51
C GLY A 443 4.60 60.42 -8.36
N GLU A 444 4.35 59.15 -8.69
CA GLU A 444 4.26 58.07 -7.71
C GLU A 444 5.63 57.44 -7.44
N GLU A 445 6.51 57.43 -8.45
CA GLU A 445 7.90 56.98 -8.32
C GLU A 445 8.82 58.17 -8.14
N ILE A 446 9.80 58.05 -7.25
CA ILE A 446 10.75 59.11 -6.87
C ILE A 446 12.14 58.52 -6.58
N ILE A 447 13.20 59.18 -7.05
CA ILE A 447 14.59 58.84 -6.68
C ILE A 447 15.51 60.07 -6.74
N LYS A 448 16.51 60.16 -5.86
CA LYS A 448 17.52 61.24 -5.85
C LYS A 448 18.82 60.77 -6.49
N ILE A 449 19.37 61.59 -7.39
CA ILE A 449 20.71 61.46 -7.98
C ILE A 449 21.38 62.83 -7.84
N GLU A 450 22.45 62.90 -7.05
CA GLU A 450 23.10 64.18 -6.67
C GLU A 450 22.07 65.21 -6.17
N ASP A 451 22.10 66.45 -6.67
CA ASP A 451 21.13 67.51 -6.36
C ASP A 451 19.85 67.48 -7.22
N THR A 452 19.58 66.36 -7.91
CA THR A 452 18.39 66.18 -8.76
C THR A 452 17.48 65.08 -8.22
N ILE A 453 16.20 65.39 -8.05
CA ILE A 453 15.16 64.38 -7.77
C ILE A 453 14.43 64.08 -9.07
N PHE A 454 14.40 62.82 -9.47
CA PHE A 454 13.60 62.33 -10.60
C PHE A 454 12.25 61.82 -10.11
N THR A 455 11.21 62.05 -10.90
CA THR A 455 9.85 61.57 -10.63
C THR A 455 9.21 60.98 -11.88
N ALA A 456 8.28 60.03 -11.70
CA ALA A 456 7.39 59.56 -12.77
C ALA A 456 5.97 59.34 -12.23
N ASP A 457 4.97 59.76 -13.02
CA ASP A 457 3.54 59.64 -12.68
C ASP A 457 2.86 58.44 -13.37
N GLN A 458 1.61 58.15 -12.97
CA GLN A 458 0.78 57.09 -13.57
C GLN A 458 0.59 57.20 -15.10
N ARG A 459 0.88 58.36 -15.69
CA ARG A 459 0.74 58.62 -17.14
C ARG A 459 2.05 58.36 -17.89
N GLY A 460 3.14 58.00 -17.19
CA GLY A 460 4.47 57.85 -17.77
C GLY A 460 5.22 59.17 -17.96
N ILE A 461 4.78 60.28 -17.36
CA ILE A 461 5.48 61.56 -17.48
C ILE A 461 6.69 61.55 -16.53
N ILE A 462 7.88 61.31 -17.10
CA ILE A 462 9.15 61.40 -16.36
C ILE A 462 9.56 62.88 -16.27
N SER A 463 9.94 63.32 -15.07
CA SER A 463 10.35 64.68 -14.78
C SER A 463 11.58 64.69 -13.88
N LYS A 464 12.27 65.84 -13.83
CA LYS A 464 13.36 66.10 -12.89
C LYS A 464 13.21 67.44 -12.19
N PHE A 465 13.55 67.45 -10.91
CA PHE A 465 13.54 68.62 -10.03
C PHE A 465 14.97 68.88 -9.54
N SER A 466 15.55 70.01 -9.96
CA SER A 466 16.84 70.47 -9.42
C SER A 466 16.59 71.13 -8.06
N ILE A 467 17.21 70.59 -7.00
CA ILE A 467 17.09 71.10 -5.62
C ILE A 467 17.66 72.52 -5.52
N ASN A 468 18.75 72.79 -6.24
CA ASN A 468 19.45 74.07 -6.25
C ASN A 468 18.69 75.14 -7.06
N GLU A 469 18.24 74.82 -8.28
CA GLU A 469 17.43 75.75 -9.09
C GLU A 469 15.99 75.88 -8.57
N LYS A 470 15.52 74.94 -7.75
CA LYS A 470 14.11 74.76 -7.33
C LYS A 470 13.16 74.63 -8.53
N LYS A 471 13.66 74.07 -9.63
CA LYS A 471 13.01 74.05 -10.93
C LYS A 471 12.60 72.63 -11.32
N TYR A 472 11.30 72.44 -11.50
CA TYR A 472 10.71 71.23 -12.04
C TYR A 472 10.71 71.29 -13.58
N THR A 473 11.24 70.25 -14.24
CA THR A 473 11.36 70.17 -15.69
C THR A 473 10.96 68.77 -16.17
N LYS A 474 9.94 68.68 -17.03
CA LYS A 474 9.57 67.43 -17.71
C LYS A 474 10.69 66.98 -18.65
N ILE A 475 10.98 65.68 -18.72
CA ILE A 475 11.87 65.12 -19.73
C ILE A 475 11.07 64.96 -21.04
N PRO A 476 11.45 65.64 -22.16
CA PRO A 476 10.71 65.57 -23.42
C PRO A 476 10.61 64.13 -23.94
N ASN A 477 9.57 63.85 -24.73
CA ASN A 477 9.36 62.58 -25.45
C ASN A 477 9.24 61.30 -24.60
N THR A 478 9.17 61.40 -23.26
CA THR A 478 9.00 60.25 -22.36
C THR A 478 7.54 59.78 -22.22
N GLU A 479 6.60 60.42 -22.91
CA GLU A 479 5.14 60.34 -22.68
C GLU A 479 4.50 58.97 -22.94
N SER A 480 5.21 58.07 -23.63
CA SER A 480 4.81 56.66 -23.84
C SER A 480 5.49 55.68 -22.85
N VAL A 481 6.43 56.15 -22.03
CA VAL A 481 7.29 55.33 -21.17
C VAL A 481 6.72 55.26 -19.75
N GLN A 482 5.70 54.42 -19.56
CA GLN A 482 5.17 54.13 -18.23
C GLN A 482 6.22 53.39 -17.38
N ILE A 483 6.72 54.06 -16.34
CA ILE A 483 7.70 53.54 -15.37
C ILE A 483 7.00 52.72 -14.29
N ARG A 484 7.66 51.66 -13.80
CA ARG A 484 7.21 50.85 -12.65
C ARG A 484 7.97 51.16 -11.35
N GLU A 485 9.28 51.37 -11.46
CA GLU A 485 10.23 51.45 -10.36
C GLU A 485 11.57 52.01 -10.89
N PHE A 486 12.24 52.85 -10.09
CA PHE A 486 13.54 53.46 -10.42
C PHE A 486 14.70 52.80 -9.66
N ALA A 487 15.88 52.80 -10.29
CA ALA A 487 17.16 52.50 -9.65
C ALA A 487 18.26 53.46 -10.14
N THR A 488 19.35 53.60 -9.40
CA THR A 488 20.51 54.39 -9.82
C THR A 488 21.81 53.77 -9.34
N ASN A 489 22.88 53.93 -10.13
CA ASN A 489 24.25 53.63 -9.73
C ASN A 489 24.99 54.85 -9.12
N GLY A 490 24.28 55.97 -8.93
CA GLY A 490 24.82 57.24 -8.45
C GLY A 490 25.03 58.30 -9.55
N THR A 491 25.08 57.90 -10.83
CA THR A 491 25.28 58.84 -11.97
C THR A 491 24.26 58.67 -13.09
N ARG A 492 23.82 57.42 -13.34
CA ARG A 492 22.79 57.05 -14.32
C ARG A 492 21.48 56.72 -13.61
N LEU A 493 20.37 57.07 -14.25
CA LEU A 493 19.04 56.61 -13.86
C LEU A 493 18.66 55.38 -14.70
N PHE A 494 18.17 54.34 -14.05
CA PHE A 494 17.61 53.14 -14.65
C PHE A 494 16.16 52.96 -14.19
N ALA A 495 15.31 52.35 -15.00
CA ALA A 495 13.95 52.03 -14.60
C ALA A 495 13.38 50.83 -15.36
N THR A 496 12.48 50.06 -14.73
CA THR A 496 11.63 49.09 -15.44
C THR A 496 10.40 49.78 -16.00
N THR A 497 9.97 49.39 -17.20
CA THR A 497 8.76 49.92 -17.84
C THR A 497 7.59 48.93 -17.78
N VAL A 498 6.36 49.42 -17.94
CA VAL A 498 5.16 48.58 -18.01
C VAL A 498 5.22 47.61 -19.20
N ALA A 499 5.87 48.03 -20.29
CA ALA A 499 6.02 47.28 -21.54
C ALA A 499 7.21 46.29 -21.55
N ASN A 500 7.64 45.76 -20.39
CA ASN A 500 8.77 44.83 -20.24
C ASN A 500 10.09 45.36 -20.86
N GLY A 501 10.34 46.66 -20.72
CA GLY A 501 11.60 47.30 -21.12
C GLY A 501 12.40 47.85 -19.96
N ILE A 502 13.63 48.27 -20.25
CA ILE A 502 14.48 49.07 -19.37
C ILE A 502 14.66 50.45 -19.99
N PHE A 503 14.37 51.48 -19.20
CA PHE A 503 14.67 52.87 -19.50
C PHE A 503 16.01 53.25 -18.87
N GLU A 504 16.83 54.00 -19.61
CA GLU A 504 18.12 54.52 -19.15
C GLU A 504 18.18 56.03 -19.40
N TYR A 505 18.69 56.82 -18.45
CA TYR A 505 18.94 58.25 -18.62
C TYR A 505 20.30 58.67 -18.05
N GLU A 506 21.07 59.37 -18.88
CA GLU A 506 22.40 59.91 -18.56
C GLU A 506 22.61 61.23 -19.32
N ASN A 507 23.24 62.22 -18.68
CA ASN A 507 23.70 63.46 -19.31
C ASN A 507 22.68 64.21 -20.20
N GLY A 508 21.39 64.11 -19.87
CA GLY A 508 20.30 64.77 -20.59
C GLY A 508 19.60 63.91 -21.66
N SER A 509 20.20 62.79 -22.06
CA SER A 509 19.65 61.85 -23.05
C SER A 509 18.96 60.67 -22.36
N PHE A 510 17.94 60.09 -23.01
CA PHE A 510 17.36 58.81 -22.59
C PHE A 510 17.37 57.78 -23.72
N GLU A 511 17.34 56.52 -23.33
CA GLU A 511 17.11 55.36 -24.20
C GLU A 511 16.05 54.47 -23.55
N THR A 512 15.39 53.62 -24.33
CA THR A 512 14.50 52.58 -23.79
C THR A 512 14.59 51.34 -24.65
N HIS A 513 15.01 50.22 -24.07
CA HIS A 513 15.11 48.94 -24.74
C HIS A 513 13.97 48.03 -24.27
N VAL A 514 13.19 47.48 -25.21
CA VAL A 514 12.06 46.57 -24.94
C VAL A 514 12.42 45.16 -25.36
N PHE A 515 12.14 44.17 -24.50
CA PHE A 515 12.53 42.78 -24.73
C PHE A 515 11.34 41.93 -25.21
N GLU A 516 11.32 41.56 -26.48
CA GLU A 516 10.21 40.81 -27.12
C GLU A 516 10.21 39.28 -26.85
N ASN A 517 11.20 38.76 -26.12
CA ASN A 517 11.34 37.31 -25.89
C ASN A 517 10.69 36.87 -24.56
N GLU A 518 10.20 35.62 -24.50
CA GLU A 518 9.67 34.94 -23.29
C GLU A 518 10.56 35.09 -22.03
N LYS A 519 11.86 35.30 -22.23
CA LYS A 519 12.87 35.51 -21.18
C LYS A 519 12.68 36.80 -20.36
N ALA A 520 11.83 37.74 -20.78
CA ALA A 520 11.68 39.04 -20.16
C ALA A 520 10.23 39.39 -19.77
N GLU A 521 9.29 38.45 -19.85
CA GLU A 521 7.91 38.71 -19.47
C GLU A 521 7.76 39.12 -18.00
N ASN A 522 7.02 40.21 -17.78
CA ASN A 522 6.64 40.73 -16.47
C ASN A 522 7.86 41.09 -15.60
N LEU A 523 8.74 41.95 -16.11
CA LEU A 523 9.75 42.64 -15.29
C LEU A 523 9.06 43.38 -14.13
N LEU A 524 9.53 43.17 -12.90
CA LEU A 524 8.80 43.58 -11.69
C LEU A 524 9.52 44.70 -10.91
N SER A 525 10.73 44.47 -10.40
CA SER A 525 11.55 45.48 -9.74
C SER A 525 12.96 45.54 -10.32
N ILE A 526 13.66 46.66 -10.07
CA ILE A 526 15.01 46.93 -10.55
C ILE A 526 15.85 47.50 -9.41
N ASN A 527 17.05 46.98 -9.21
CA ASN A 527 17.95 47.38 -8.13
C ASN A 527 19.38 47.50 -8.67
N TYR A 528 20.14 48.48 -8.18
CA TYR A 528 21.59 48.54 -8.38
C TYR A 528 22.29 47.99 -7.14
N LEU A 529 23.18 47.03 -7.32
CA LEU A 529 23.97 46.42 -6.25
C LEU A 529 25.43 46.39 -6.70
N GLN A 530 26.31 47.04 -5.93
CA GLN A 530 27.68 47.40 -6.34
C GLN A 530 28.48 46.27 -7.01
N ASP A 531 28.38 45.03 -6.49
CA ASP A 531 29.15 43.88 -6.98
C ASP A 531 28.42 42.99 -8.02
N TYR A 532 27.18 43.35 -8.37
CA TYR A 532 26.31 42.65 -9.33
C TYR A 532 25.89 43.54 -10.51
N GLY A 533 26.04 44.86 -10.40
CA GLY A 533 25.55 45.84 -11.37
C GLY A 533 24.04 46.07 -11.24
N ILE A 534 23.34 46.19 -12.37
CA ILE A 534 21.89 46.32 -12.42
C ILE A 534 21.25 44.93 -12.42
N LEU A 535 20.44 44.65 -11.40
CA LEU A 535 19.60 43.46 -11.32
C LEU A 535 18.13 43.82 -11.59
N VAL A 536 17.47 43.01 -12.40
CA VAL A 536 16.05 43.13 -12.72
C VAL A 536 15.35 41.82 -12.38
N SER A 537 14.27 41.90 -11.61
CA SER A 537 13.44 40.74 -11.25
C SER A 537 12.26 40.54 -12.19
N THR A 538 11.64 39.36 -12.16
CA THR A 538 10.35 39.11 -12.80
C THR A 538 9.29 38.66 -11.78
N LYS A 539 8.02 38.79 -12.19
CA LYS A 539 6.87 38.23 -11.46
C LYS A 539 6.98 36.71 -11.25
N PHE A 540 7.75 35.99 -12.07
CA PHE A 540 7.94 34.54 -12.01
C PHE A 540 9.24 34.11 -11.33
N GLY A 541 9.79 34.95 -10.46
CA GLY A 541 10.92 34.60 -9.58
C GLY A 541 12.28 34.48 -10.26
N LYS A 542 12.46 35.09 -11.44
CA LYS A 542 13.75 35.13 -12.13
C LYS A 542 14.45 36.45 -11.85
N ILE A 543 15.78 36.43 -11.70
CA ILE A 543 16.63 37.61 -11.62
C ILE A 543 17.60 37.60 -12.80
N TYR A 544 17.70 38.73 -13.47
CA TYR A 544 18.61 38.96 -14.58
C TYR A 544 19.60 40.06 -14.23
N THR A 545 20.89 39.83 -14.53
CA THR A 545 21.86 40.90 -14.70
C THR A 545 21.61 41.62 -16.03
N TYR A 546 21.59 42.95 -16.02
CA TYR A 546 21.45 43.79 -17.21
C TYR A 546 22.80 44.34 -17.68
N ASP A 547 23.12 44.12 -18.95
CA ASP A 547 24.32 44.61 -19.63
C ASP A 547 23.94 45.83 -20.48
N SER A 548 24.24 47.03 -19.96
CA SER A 548 23.88 48.34 -20.56
C SER A 548 24.55 48.59 -21.92
N ASP A 549 25.74 48.02 -22.16
CA ASP A 549 26.46 48.16 -23.43
C ASP A 549 25.89 47.22 -24.51
N LYS A 550 25.49 45.99 -24.13
CA LYS A 550 24.93 44.98 -25.05
C LYS A 550 23.41 45.00 -25.14
N LYS A 551 22.74 45.84 -24.34
CA LYS A 551 21.28 45.87 -24.14
C LYS A 551 20.70 44.47 -23.91
N SER A 552 21.31 43.69 -23.01
CA SER A 552 21.00 42.26 -22.88
C SER A 552 20.77 41.81 -21.43
N LEU A 553 19.88 40.84 -21.26
CA LEU A 553 19.55 40.22 -19.97
C LEU A 553 20.17 38.82 -19.86
N LYS A 554 21.01 38.63 -18.84
CA LYS A 554 21.59 37.32 -18.50
C LYS A 554 21.01 36.82 -17.18
N LEU A 555 20.40 35.65 -17.20
CA LEU A 555 19.82 34.99 -16.02
C LEU A 555 20.92 34.78 -14.95
N LEU A 556 20.64 35.21 -13.73
CA LEU A 556 21.48 35.06 -12.55
C LEU A 556 20.90 34.01 -11.59
N TYR A 557 19.57 33.99 -11.42
CA TYR A 557 18.86 33.16 -10.45
C TYR A 557 17.42 32.87 -10.93
N GLU A 558 16.90 31.69 -10.62
CA GLU A 558 15.48 31.33 -10.74
C GLU A 558 15.02 30.72 -9.41
N ASP A 559 13.98 31.31 -8.82
CA ASP A 559 13.40 30.88 -7.55
C ASP A 559 12.76 29.49 -7.66
N PRO A 560 13.10 28.52 -6.79
CA PRO A 560 12.53 27.16 -6.86
C PRO A 560 11.00 27.07 -6.73
N LEU A 561 10.35 28.08 -6.16
CA LEU A 561 8.89 28.19 -6.05
C LEU A 561 8.29 29.16 -7.10
N LYS A 562 9.13 29.78 -7.93
CA LYS A 562 8.80 30.85 -8.89
C LYS A 562 8.09 32.05 -8.24
N ALA A 563 8.34 32.27 -6.95
CA ALA A 563 7.75 33.37 -6.19
C ALA A 563 8.22 34.72 -6.74
N SER A 564 7.31 35.70 -6.87
CA SER A 564 7.66 37.04 -7.34
C SER A 564 8.71 37.68 -6.41
N ILE A 565 9.74 38.30 -6.99
CA ILE A 565 10.83 38.96 -6.24
C ILE A 565 10.66 40.47 -6.36
N VAL A 566 10.52 41.16 -5.22
CA VAL A 566 10.07 42.55 -5.14
C VAL A 566 11.12 43.52 -4.59
N GLY A 567 12.15 43.03 -3.93
CA GLY A 567 13.29 43.84 -3.47
C GLY A 567 14.54 42.98 -3.28
N MET A 568 15.72 43.60 -3.40
CA MET A 568 17.01 42.88 -3.45
C MET A 568 18.10 43.69 -2.75
N VAL A 569 18.92 43.04 -1.92
CA VAL A 569 20.04 43.69 -1.20
C VAL A 569 21.19 42.69 -0.99
N THR A 570 22.44 43.16 -0.87
CA THR A 570 23.60 42.30 -0.57
C THR A 570 24.03 42.42 0.89
N ASP A 571 24.34 41.31 1.55
CA ASP A 571 25.01 41.36 2.87
C ASP A 571 26.50 41.75 2.73
N ASN A 572 27.23 41.81 3.85
CA ASN A 572 28.65 42.17 3.85
C ASN A 572 29.57 41.02 3.39
N SER A 573 29.03 39.82 3.22
CA SER A 573 29.68 38.63 2.63
C SER A 573 29.32 38.46 1.15
N ASN A 574 28.65 39.44 0.55
CA ASN A 574 28.25 39.49 -0.86
C ASN A 574 27.21 38.42 -1.27
N ASN A 575 26.49 37.84 -0.31
CA ASN A 575 25.33 37.01 -0.60
C ASN A 575 24.15 37.92 -0.96
N LEU A 576 23.30 37.45 -1.87
CA LEU A 576 22.12 38.17 -2.32
C LEU A 576 20.92 37.80 -1.45
N TRP A 577 20.26 38.79 -0.87
CA TRP A 577 19.06 38.65 -0.05
C TRP A 577 17.86 39.24 -0.79
N LEU A 578 16.79 38.46 -0.89
CA LEU A 578 15.62 38.72 -1.71
C LEU A 578 14.37 38.85 -0.84
N ASN A 579 13.59 39.89 -1.09
CA ASN A 579 12.22 39.99 -0.61
C ASN A 579 11.30 39.35 -1.66
N THR A 580 10.57 38.30 -1.29
CA THR A 580 9.73 37.54 -2.24
C THR A 580 8.29 37.44 -1.76
N TYR A 581 7.38 36.96 -2.61
CA TYR A 581 6.00 36.62 -2.21
C TYR A 581 5.88 35.27 -1.46
N ALA A 582 7.01 34.62 -1.14
CA ALA A 582 7.07 33.40 -0.35
C ALA A 582 8.15 33.49 0.73
N GLY A 583 8.18 34.61 1.46
CA GLY A 583 9.16 34.90 2.50
C GLY A 583 10.47 35.48 1.99
N ILE A 584 11.48 35.50 2.87
CA ILE A 584 12.80 36.08 2.59
C ILE A 584 13.73 34.97 2.09
N VAL A 585 14.52 35.23 1.06
CA VAL A 585 15.46 34.24 0.49
C VAL A 585 16.90 34.77 0.53
N SER A 586 17.84 33.99 1.04
CA SER A 586 19.28 34.23 0.88
C SER A 586 19.84 33.32 -0.21
N VAL A 587 20.76 33.85 -1.03
CA VAL A 587 21.45 33.14 -2.11
C VAL A 587 22.95 33.40 -1.98
N ASN A 588 23.71 32.36 -1.63
CA ASN A 588 25.14 32.45 -1.44
C ASN A 588 25.88 32.50 -2.79
N ARG A 589 26.65 33.56 -3.02
CA ARG A 589 27.25 33.85 -4.34
C ARG A 589 28.17 32.74 -4.85
N SER A 590 29.01 32.17 -3.98
CA SER A 590 30.07 31.23 -4.36
C SER A 590 29.61 29.77 -4.44
N THR A 591 28.69 29.34 -3.58
CA THR A 591 28.18 27.96 -3.53
C THR A 591 26.84 27.76 -4.21
N GLN A 592 26.13 28.85 -4.55
CA GLN A 592 24.74 28.84 -5.02
C GLN A 592 23.75 28.17 -4.04
N LYS A 593 24.15 27.97 -2.76
CA LYS A 593 23.24 27.56 -1.68
C LYS A 593 22.14 28.60 -1.49
N ILE A 594 20.94 28.12 -1.22
CA ILE A 594 19.74 28.93 -0.97
C ILE A 594 19.31 28.72 0.49
N GLY A 595 18.93 29.79 1.19
CA GLY A 595 18.15 29.73 2.42
C GLY A 595 16.80 30.40 2.19
N ARG A 596 15.70 29.85 2.73
CA ARG A 596 14.38 30.51 2.73
C ARG A 596 13.86 30.60 4.15
N TYR A 597 13.51 31.81 4.55
CA TYR A 597 13.00 32.16 5.87
C TYR A 597 11.52 32.53 5.77
N THR A 598 10.69 31.92 6.61
CA THR A 598 9.23 32.02 6.62
C THR A 598 8.72 32.32 8.03
N VAL A 599 7.42 32.13 8.30
CA VAL A 599 6.81 32.45 9.61
C VAL A 599 7.51 31.72 10.76
N LYS A 600 7.97 30.48 10.53
CA LYS A 600 8.73 29.65 11.49
C LYS A 600 10.09 30.25 11.92
N ASP A 601 10.67 31.12 11.08
CA ASP A 601 11.94 31.79 11.31
C ASP A 601 11.73 33.21 11.86
N GLY A 602 10.47 33.60 12.11
CA GLY A 602 10.07 34.92 12.61
C GLY A 602 9.54 35.91 11.56
N VAL A 603 9.42 35.51 10.29
CA VAL A 603 8.91 36.39 9.22
C VAL A 603 7.38 36.49 9.32
N TYR A 604 6.87 37.51 10.01
CA TYR A 604 5.45 37.66 10.35
C TYR A 604 4.46 37.61 9.16
N GLU A 605 4.89 38.05 7.97
CA GLU A 605 4.08 38.03 6.76
C GLU A 605 4.98 37.70 5.56
N LEU A 606 4.54 36.77 4.71
CA LEU A 606 5.36 36.16 3.65
C LEU A 606 5.36 36.97 2.35
N GLU A 607 4.34 37.81 2.13
CA GLU A 607 4.26 38.66 0.95
C GLU A 607 5.08 39.94 1.14
N GLY A 608 6.34 39.89 0.71
CA GLY A 608 7.22 41.06 0.63
C GLY A 608 6.58 42.19 -0.18
N ASN A 609 6.89 43.45 0.16
CA ASN A 609 6.49 44.62 -0.63
C ASN A 609 7.64 45.09 -1.54
N ARG A 610 7.35 45.98 -2.50
CA ARG A 610 8.37 46.70 -3.27
C ARG A 610 8.92 47.88 -2.46
N TYR A 611 10.10 48.38 -2.84
CA TYR A 611 10.83 49.50 -2.20
C TYR A 611 11.31 49.25 -0.75
N SER A 612 10.82 48.20 -0.09
CA SER A 612 10.90 47.99 1.36
C SER A 612 12.14 47.20 1.82
N THR A 613 13.23 47.28 1.08
CA THR A 613 14.48 46.56 1.36
C THR A 613 15.64 47.51 1.64
N TYR A 614 16.26 47.40 2.82
CA TYR A 614 17.34 48.29 3.25
C TYR A 614 18.41 47.54 4.04
N LYS A 615 19.69 47.84 3.80
CA LYS A 615 20.82 47.41 4.64
C LYS A 615 21.39 48.60 5.38
N ASN A 616 21.61 48.47 6.69
CA ASN A 616 22.32 49.49 7.46
C ASN A 616 23.86 49.35 7.32
N PRO A 617 24.66 50.39 7.61
CA PRO A 617 26.12 50.31 7.56
C PRO A 617 26.73 49.17 8.39
N GLU A 618 26.06 48.78 9.48
CA GLU A 618 26.43 47.67 10.35
C GLU A 618 26.25 46.28 9.71
N GLY A 619 25.59 46.16 8.56
CA GLY A 619 25.37 44.91 7.83
C GLY A 619 24.06 44.19 8.10
N ASN A 620 23.19 44.74 8.97
CA ASN A 620 21.86 44.21 9.26
C ASN A 620 20.88 44.59 8.15
N ILE A 621 19.91 43.72 7.92
CA ILE A 621 18.95 43.82 6.82
C ILE A 621 17.53 44.05 7.35
N TRP A 622 16.81 44.91 6.63
CA TRP A 622 15.39 45.20 6.77
C TRP A 622 14.65 44.69 5.53
N MET A 623 13.56 43.94 5.76
CA MET A 623 12.68 43.39 4.73
C MET A 623 11.21 43.69 5.12
N GLY A 624 10.59 44.66 4.45
CA GLY A 624 9.18 45.02 4.69
C GLY A 624 8.21 44.24 3.80
N SER A 625 7.10 43.80 4.38
CA SER A 625 6.00 43.11 3.72
C SER A 625 4.77 44.00 3.61
N TYR A 626 3.66 43.46 3.08
CA TYR A 626 2.37 44.13 3.11
C TYR A 626 1.77 44.28 4.53
N ARG A 627 2.30 43.57 5.54
CA ARG A 627 1.73 43.56 6.91
C ARG A 627 2.77 43.52 8.04
N GLY A 628 3.99 43.97 7.81
CA GLY A 628 5.02 44.07 8.86
C GLY A 628 6.42 44.35 8.33
N LEU A 629 7.37 44.56 9.25
CA LEU A 629 8.76 44.87 8.92
C LEU A 629 9.72 43.92 9.65
N SER A 630 10.37 43.04 8.90
CA SER A 630 11.39 42.12 9.43
C SER A 630 12.76 42.80 9.54
N TYR A 631 13.47 42.58 10.65
CA TYR A 631 14.82 43.05 10.93
C TYR A 631 15.70 41.91 11.44
N PHE A 632 16.89 41.73 10.86
CA PHE A 632 17.81 40.65 11.23
C PHE A 632 19.27 40.93 10.87
N ASN A 633 20.17 40.19 11.52
CA ASN A 633 21.59 40.12 11.18
C ASN A 633 21.83 38.88 10.29
N PRO A 634 22.29 39.03 9.02
CA PRO A 634 22.58 37.92 8.12
C PRO A 634 23.51 36.86 8.72
N ASN A 635 24.46 37.26 9.57
CA ASN A 635 25.43 36.35 10.18
C ASN A 635 24.82 35.53 11.34
N GLU A 636 23.71 35.97 11.92
CA GLU A 636 22.97 35.21 12.96
C GLU A 636 21.93 34.26 12.36
N LEU A 637 21.60 34.41 11.06
CA LEU A 637 20.74 33.52 10.29
C LEU A 637 21.51 32.42 9.53
N SER A 638 22.80 32.24 9.81
CA SER A 638 23.64 31.21 9.19
C SER A 638 23.01 29.83 9.38
N THR A 639 22.90 29.05 8.30
CA THR A 639 22.17 27.78 8.26
C THR A 639 22.55 26.84 9.42
N ILE A 640 21.58 26.54 10.28
CA ILE A 640 21.70 25.47 11.27
C ILE A 640 21.91 24.15 10.51
N GLU A 641 23.06 23.49 10.69
CA GLU A 641 23.26 22.17 10.12
C GLU A 641 22.24 21.19 10.73
N LEU A 642 21.35 20.68 9.89
CA LEU A 642 20.30 19.76 10.27
C LEU A 642 20.89 18.38 10.56
N ASN A 643 21.42 18.22 11.78
CA ASN A 643 21.84 16.96 12.40
C ASN A 643 20.64 16.04 12.70
N ALA A 644 19.86 15.76 11.66
CA ALA A 644 18.64 14.99 11.69
C ALA A 644 18.67 13.98 10.52
N GLN A 645 18.18 12.77 10.77
CA GLN A 645 18.21 11.69 9.79
C GLN A 645 16.78 11.29 9.41
N PRO A 646 16.47 11.11 8.11
CA PRO A 646 15.21 10.49 7.72
C PRO A 646 15.20 9.02 8.15
N GLN A 647 14.05 8.55 8.59
CA GLN A 647 13.78 7.16 8.99
C GLN A 647 12.39 6.76 8.52
N PHE A 648 12.15 5.47 8.30
CA PHE A 648 10.80 4.95 8.15
C PHE A 648 10.12 4.95 9.53
N THR A 649 8.84 5.36 9.59
CA THR A 649 7.98 5.24 10.80
C THR A 649 6.85 4.24 10.60
N SER A 650 6.61 3.79 9.37
CA SER A 650 5.77 2.64 9.06
C SER A 650 6.20 1.98 7.75
N ILE A 651 6.05 0.66 7.66
CA ILE A 651 6.04 -0.07 6.38
C ILE A 651 4.82 -0.99 6.38
N SER A 652 3.95 -0.87 5.38
CA SER A 652 2.68 -1.59 5.27
C SER A 652 2.66 -2.48 4.03
N TYR A 653 2.53 -3.78 4.23
CA TYR A 653 2.50 -4.79 3.17
C TYR A 653 1.63 -5.99 3.58
N PHE A 654 1.50 -6.98 2.70
CA PHE A 654 0.89 -8.26 3.06
C PHE A 654 1.92 -9.16 3.73
N ASP A 655 1.80 -9.32 5.05
CA ASP A 655 2.63 -10.19 5.87
C ASP A 655 2.24 -11.65 5.59
N THR A 656 3.13 -12.39 4.92
CA THR A 656 2.90 -13.79 4.51
C THR A 656 2.98 -14.79 5.66
N GLU A 657 3.65 -14.45 6.78
CA GLU A 657 3.70 -15.30 7.96
C GLU A 657 2.40 -15.16 8.78
N LEU A 658 1.82 -13.95 8.83
CA LEU A 658 0.55 -13.68 9.50
C LEU A 658 -0.67 -13.76 8.57
N ASN A 659 -0.47 -14.03 7.29
CA ASN A 659 -1.48 -14.12 6.24
C ASN A 659 -2.47 -12.93 6.20
N ARG A 660 -1.95 -11.70 6.38
CA ARG A 660 -2.78 -10.48 6.42
C ARG A 660 -2.02 -9.21 6.06
N TRP A 661 -2.76 -8.18 5.65
CA TRP A 661 -2.24 -6.80 5.61
C TRP A 661 -1.85 -6.33 7.01
N LYS A 662 -0.67 -5.74 7.13
CA LYS A 662 -0.14 -5.24 8.40
C LYS A 662 0.76 -4.04 8.18
N ALA A 663 0.54 -2.99 8.98
CA ALA A 663 1.48 -1.88 9.11
C ALA A 663 2.46 -2.18 10.24
N HIS A 664 3.75 -2.20 9.93
CA HIS A 664 4.83 -2.43 10.88
C HIS A 664 5.40 -1.07 11.31
N SER A 665 5.16 -0.68 12.57
CA SER A 665 5.57 0.61 13.16
C SER A 665 6.57 0.49 14.32
N SER A 666 7.00 -0.73 14.66
CA SER A 666 8.01 -1.00 15.69
C SER A 666 9.38 -0.46 15.23
N PRO A 667 10.05 0.43 16.00
CA PRO A 667 11.40 0.87 15.68
C PRO A 667 12.38 -0.29 15.45
N ARG A 668 12.37 -1.32 16.32
CA ARG A 668 13.24 -2.49 16.17
C ARG A 668 13.02 -3.27 14.87
N PHE A 669 11.79 -3.32 14.36
CA PHE A 669 11.52 -3.88 13.03
C PHE A 669 12.05 -2.95 11.94
N LEU A 670 11.75 -1.66 12.02
CA LEU A 670 12.10 -0.65 11.01
C LEU A 670 13.62 -0.41 10.89
N ASP A 671 14.38 -0.58 11.98
CA ASP A 671 15.85 -0.51 12.00
C ASP A 671 16.53 -1.79 11.46
N SER A 672 15.80 -2.92 11.39
CA SER A 672 16.36 -4.21 10.97
C SER A 672 15.85 -4.71 9.60
N ILE A 673 14.75 -4.15 9.09
CA ILE A 673 14.15 -4.54 7.81
C ILE A 673 14.93 -3.95 6.61
N GLN A 674 15.70 -4.80 5.94
CA GLN A 674 16.45 -4.43 4.73
C GLN A 674 15.75 -4.85 3.43
N THR A 675 14.79 -5.79 3.50
CA THR A 675 14.11 -6.34 2.32
C THR A 675 12.69 -6.80 2.68
N ILE A 676 11.71 -6.41 1.87
CA ILE A 676 10.35 -7.00 1.89
C ILE A 676 10.11 -7.82 0.62
N SER A 677 9.38 -8.94 0.76
CA SER A 677 8.81 -9.67 -0.39
C SER A 677 7.31 -9.38 -0.48
N LEU A 678 6.83 -9.17 -1.71
CA LEU A 678 5.42 -9.00 -2.02
C LEU A 678 4.98 -10.23 -2.83
N PRO A 679 4.09 -11.08 -2.30
CA PRO A 679 3.62 -12.27 -3.01
C PRO A 679 2.82 -11.84 -4.25
N SER A 680 2.72 -12.74 -5.23
CA SER A 680 2.23 -12.42 -6.57
C SER A 680 0.78 -11.92 -6.64
N GLU A 681 0.02 -12.22 -5.60
CA GLU A 681 -1.38 -11.87 -5.34
C GLU A 681 -1.54 -10.48 -4.68
N TYR A 682 -0.52 -9.99 -3.99
CA TYR A 682 -0.58 -8.79 -3.13
C TYR A 682 0.58 -7.82 -3.39
N GLN A 683 0.74 -7.42 -4.65
CA GLN A 683 1.80 -6.53 -5.14
C GLN A 683 1.63 -5.04 -4.74
N ARG A 684 1.07 -4.77 -3.57
CA ARG A 684 0.91 -3.42 -2.99
C ARG A 684 1.78 -3.29 -1.75
N PHE A 685 2.41 -2.14 -1.58
CA PHE A 685 2.97 -1.72 -0.29
C PHE A 685 2.89 -0.19 -0.13
N SER A 686 3.00 0.27 1.11
CA SER A 686 3.34 1.66 1.39
C SER A 686 4.39 1.78 2.49
N ALA A 687 5.06 2.91 2.55
CA ALA A 687 6.01 3.25 3.60
C ALA A 687 5.78 4.71 4.05
N THR A 688 5.79 4.94 5.36
CA THR A 688 5.74 6.27 5.98
C THR A 688 7.15 6.66 6.43
N MET A 689 7.52 7.92 6.24
CA MET A 689 8.82 8.46 6.61
C MET A 689 8.71 9.73 7.44
N SER A 690 9.68 9.93 8.32
CA SER A 690 9.80 11.10 9.18
C SER A 690 11.27 11.45 9.41
N VAL A 691 11.52 12.62 10.00
CA VAL A 691 12.84 13.07 10.46
C VAL A 691 12.73 13.37 11.95
N PHE A 692 13.43 12.61 12.78
CA PHE A 692 13.41 12.79 14.24
C PHE A 692 14.35 13.92 14.70
N GLY A 693 14.08 14.46 15.88
CA GLY A 693 14.87 15.53 16.50
C GLY A 693 14.39 16.97 16.19
N GLN A 694 13.43 17.15 15.28
CA GLN A 694 12.78 18.45 15.03
C GLN A 694 11.25 18.35 14.91
N ILE A 695 10.60 19.49 15.16
CA ILE A 695 9.16 19.61 15.38
C ILE A 695 8.44 20.20 14.17
N ASP A 696 9.02 21.19 13.48
CA ASP A 696 8.43 21.74 12.24
C ASP A 696 8.81 20.88 11.02
N ARG A 697 8.01 19.84 10.78
CA ARG A 697 8.25 18.85 9.71
C ARG A 697 7.55 19.19 8.39
N ASN A 698 7.11 20.42 8.21
CA ASN A 698 6.34 20.82 7.03
C ASN A 698 7.24 21.42 5.93
N ASP A 699 8.46 21.87 6.26
CA ASP A 699 9.51 22.22 5.29
C ASP A 699 10.33 21.03 4.78
N ILE A 700 10.10 19.83 5.32
CA ILE A 700 10.83 18.62 4.92
C ILE A 700 10.05 17.96 3.80
N ALA A 701 10.44 18.26 2.56
CA ALA A 701 9.95 17.56 1.39
C ALA A 701 10.70 16.23 1.25
N TYR A 702 9.99 15.13 1.06
CA TYR A 702 10.61 13.84 0.79
C TYR A 702 10.69 13.61 -0.71
N LYS A 703 11.89 13.26 -1.19
CA LYS A 703 12.11 12.85 -2.57
C LYS A 703 12.45 11.38 -2.59
N TYR A 704 11.77 10.64 -3.44
CA TYR A 704 11.91 9.20 -3.55
C TYR A 704 12.10 8.76 -4.99
N ARG A 705 12.68 7.59 -5.16
CA ARG A 705 12.72 6.88 -6.44
C ARG A 705 12.74 5.38 -6.21
N LEU A 706 12.35 4.63 -7.23
CA LEU A 706 12.35 3.17 -7.23
C LEU A 706 13.25 2.70 -8.36
N SER A 707 14.51 2.40 -8.05
CA SER A 707 15.47 1.93 -9.06
C SER A 707 15.34 0.42 -9.27
N GLU A 708 15.41 -0.02 -10.52
CA GLU A 708 15.59 -1.42 -10.89
C GLU A 708 17.10 -1.69 -11.05
N LYS A 709 17.51 -2.94 -10.90
CA LYS A 709 18.93 -3.34 -10.87
C LYS A 709 19.68 -3.05 -12.18
N GLY A 710 20.25 -1.85 -12.27
CA GLY A 710 20.99 -1.33 -13.44
C GLY A 710 20.27 -0.22 -14.22
N ASN A 711 19.13 0.28 -13.75
CA ASN A 711 18.43 1.42 -14.36
C ASN A 711 18.06 2.46 -13.29
N ASP A 712 18.57 3.68 -13.47
CA ASP A 712 18.49 4.75 -12.50
C ASP A 712 17.32 5.69 -12.84
N SER A 713 16.24 5.61 -12.06
CA SER A 713 15.02 6.39 -12.30
C SER A 713 15.10 7.82 -11.74
N ASP A 714 14.25 8.70 -12.26
CA ASP A 714 14.07 10.07 -11.77
C ASP A 714 13.60 10.14 -10.31
N TRP A 715 13.87 11.28 -9.66
CA TRP A 715 13.45 11.56 -8.29
C TRP A 715 12.09 12.25 -8.25
N PHE A 716 11.07 11.52 -7.80
CA PHE A 716 9.73 12.05 -7.53
C PHE A 716 9.70 12.75 -6.17
N THR A 717 8.81 13.73 -6.00
CA THR A 717 8.59 14.43 -4.72
C THR A 717 7.21 14.05 -4.18
N SER A 718 7.11 13.64 -2.91
CA SER A 718 5.83 13.25 -2.33
C SER A 718 5.02 14.49 -1.90
N TYR A 719 4.04 14.89 -2.73
CA TYR A 719 3.18 16.04 -2.49
C TYR A 719 1.77 15.63 -2.07
N PRO A 720 1.23 16.12 -0.94
CA PRO A 720 1.89 16.53 0.30
C PRO A 720 1.99 15.31 1.25
N GLY A 721 2.64 14.24 0.79
CA GLY A 721 2.59 12.93 1.43
C GLY A 721 3.84 12.63 2.26
N LYS A 722 3.66 12.34 3.55
CA LYS A 722 4.67 11.68 4.40
C LYS A 722 4.63 10.14 4.27
N GLU A 723 3.78 9.64 3.37
CA GLU A 723 3.65 8.25 2.91
C GLU A 723 3.98 8.15 1.41
N ILE A 724 4.65 7.06 1.00
CA ILE A 724 4.82 6.63 -0.39
C ILE A 724 3.99 5.35 -0.57
N LEU A 725 3.06 5.33 -1.53
CA LEU A 725 2.18 4.20 -1.82
C LEU A 725 2.41 3.66 -3.23
N PHE A 726 2.74 2.38 -3.35
CA PHE A 726 2.73 1.63 -4.61
C PHE A 726 1.53 0.68 -4.61
N ALA A 727 0.50 1.02 -5.38
CA ALA A 727 -0.75 0.26 -5.43
C ALA A 727 -0.68 -1.05 -6.25
N ASN A 728 0.27 -1.17 -7.18
CA ASN A 728 0.53 -2.38 -7.97
C ASN A 728 1.97 -2.32 -8.53
N LEU A 729 2.87 -3.11 -7.96
CA LEU A 729 4.28 -3.17 -8.35
C LEU A 729 4.57 -4.42 -9.19
N ALA A 730 4.94 -4.20 -10.45
CA ALA A 730 5.25 -5.29 -11.39
C ALA A 730 6.32 -6.27 -10.85
N PRO A 731 6.32 -7.56 -11.25
CA PRO A 731 7.28 -8.54 -10.74
C PRO A 731 8.74 -8.19 -11.08
N GLY A 732 9.58 -7.99 -10.07
CA GLY A 732 10.96 -7.52 -10.21
C GLY A 732 11.70 -7.36 -8.87
N GLU A 733 12.99 -7.01 -8.94
CA GLU A 733 13.79 -6.59 -7.78
C GLU A 733 14.04 -5.08 -7.86
N TYR A 734 13.60 -4.36 -6.83
CA TYR A 734 13.70 -2.90 -6.75
C TYR A 734 14.41 -2.44 -5.48
N THR A 735 14.99 -1.25 -5.52
CA THR A 735 15.38 -0.50 -4.31
C THR A 735 14.59 0.81 -4.25
N LEU A 736 13.75 0.95 -3.22
CA LEU A 736 13.15 2.22 -2.86
C LEU A 736 14.22 3.06 -2.14
N GLN A 737 14.64 4.16 -2.76
CA GLN A 737 15.57 5.12 -2.16
C GLN A 737 14.80 6.41 -1.81
N VAL A 738 14.91 6.88 -0.56
CA VAL A 738 14.25 8.09 -0.07
C VAL A 738 15.27 9.04 0.57
N LYS A 739 15.19 10.33 0.23
CA LYS A 739 15.96 11.40 0.86
C LYS A 739 15.02 12.50 1.34
N ALA A 740 15.25 12.99 2.55
CA ALA A 740 14.65 14.24 3.00
C ALA A 740 15.41 15.41 2.34
N VAL A 741 14.68 16.47 1.96
CA VAL A 741 15.26 17.76 1.58
C VAL A 741 14.55 18.91 2.29
N SER A 742 15.28 19.99 2.54
CA SER A 742 14.74 21.23 3.10
C SER A 742 13.84 21.98 2.10
N ALA A 743 13.19 23.05 2.56
CA ALA A 743 12.52 24.04 1.69
C ALA A 743 13.48 24.74 0.70
N SER A 744 14.80 24.70 0.94
CA SER A 744 15.84 25.11 -0.01
C SER A 744 16.36 23.98 -0.91
N ASN A 745 15.74 22.79 -0.86
CA ASN A 745 16.11 21.59 -1.61
C ASN A 745 17.52 21.03 -1.27
N GLU A 746 18.09 21.42 -0.13
CA GLU A 746 19.31 20.81 0.40
C GLU A 746 19.01 19.45 1.05
N LYS A 747 19.90 18.47 0.91
CA LYS A 747 19.71 17.11 1.46
C LYS A 747 19.84 17.12 2.98
N ILE A 748 18.82 16.59 3.67
CA ILE A 748 18.80 16.38 5.12
C ILE A 748 19.16 14.92 5.41
N GLY A 749 20.19 14.70 6.24
CA GLY A 749 20.68 13.37 6.61
C GLY A 749 21.15 12.53 5.43
N ASN A 750 21.17 11.20 5.62
CA ASN A 750 21.50 10.22 4.60
C ASN A 750 20.27 9.82 3.76
N THR A 751 20.51 9.06 2.69
CA THR A 751 19.41 8.41 1.94
C THR A 751 19.05 7.13 2.68
N ILE A 752 17.77 6.89 2.97
CA ILE A 752 17.29 5.59 3.46
C ILE A 752 16.88 4.71 2.28
N GLU A 753 17.12 3.41 2.41
CA GLU A 753 16.91 2.44 1.33
C GLU A 753 16.14 1.22 1.84
N LEU A 754 15.22 0.71 1.01
CA LEU A 754 14.47 -0.52 1.27
C LEU A 754 14.43 -1.34 -0.02
N ARG A 755 14.91 -2.58 0.03
CA ARG A 755 14.78 -3.51 -1.12
C ARG A 755 13.37 -4.09 -1.15
N VAL A 756 12.76 -4.10 -2.32
CA VAL A 756 11.39 -4.60 -2.54
C VAL A 756 11.45 -5.65 -3.64
N ILE A 757 11.06 -6.88 -3.30
CA ILE A 757 10.97 -8.01 -4.23
C ILE A 757 9.50 -8.23 -4.54
N SER A 758 9.09 -8.09 -5.79
CA SER A 758 7.73 -8.40 -6.24
C SER A 758 7.72 -9.73 -6.99
N GLU A 759 6.97 -10.70 -6.48
CA GLU A 759 7.05 -12.09 -6.95
C GLU A 759 6.30 -12.32 -8.28
N LYS A 760 6.79 -13.28 -9.07
CA LYS A 760 6.20 -13.64 -10.37
C LYS A 760 5.09 -14.66 -10.17
N ILE A 761 3.86 -14.30 -10.60
CA ILE A 761 2.71 -15.22 -10.60
C ILE A 761 3.08 -16.53 -11.30
N PHE A 762 2.73 -17.67 -10.69
CA PHE A 762 3.24 -19.00 -11.04
C PHE A 762 3.19 -19.34 -12.54
N TYR A 763 2.16 -18.92 -13.28
CA TYR A 763 2.03 -19.22 -14.71
C TYR A 763 3.05 -18.50 -15.61
N LYS A 764 3.77 -17.49 -15.08
CA LYS A 764 4.88 -16.80 -15.76
C LYS A 764 6.25 -17.43 -15.46
N THR A 765 6.29 -18.56 -14.76
CA THR A 765 7.53 -19.28 -14.42
C THR A 765 7.89 -20.33 -15.49
N TRP A 766 9.18 -20.63 -15.61
CA TRP A 766 9.69 -21.54 -16.64
C TRP A 766 9.17 -22.98 -16.50
N TRP A 767 8.93 -23.45 -15.27
CA TRP A 767 8.45 -24.82 -15.03
C TRP A 767 7.01 -25.01 -15.48
N PHE A 768 6.16 -23.97 -15.34
CA PHE A 768 4.78 -24.02 -15.79
C PHE A 768 4.70 -24.01 -17.33
N ILE A 769 5.52 -23.19 -17.97
CA ILE A 769 5.68 -23.19 -19.44
C ILE A 769 6.18 -24.56 -19.92
N LEU A 770 7.17 -25.16 -19.25
CA LEU A 770 7.64 -26.51 -19.56
C LEU A 770 6.54 -27.57 -19.38
N ALA A 771 5.72 -27.49 -18.32
CA ALA A 771 4.60 -28.39 -18.10
C ALA A 771 3.55 -28.31 -19.23
N LEU A 772 3.25 -27.11 -19.73
CA LEU A 772 2.38 -26.92 -20.90
C LEU A 772 3.01 -27.50 -22.19
N ILE A 773 4.31 -27.32 -22.40
CA ILE A 773 5.04 -27.91 -23.54
C ILE A 773 5.00 -29.45 -23.46
N LEU A 774 5.20 -30.03 -22.28
CA LEU A 774 5.14 -31.48 -22.06
C LEU A 774 3.70 -32.02 -22.24
N LEU A 775 2.67 -31.28 -21.83
CA LEU A 775 1.27 -31.61 -22.08
C LEU A 775 0.95 -31.62 -23.59
N ALA A 776 1.41 -30.61 -24.32
CA ALA A 776 1.27 -30.52 -25.78
C ALA A 776 2.03 -31.65 -26.50
N PHE A 777 3.27 -31.94 -26.08
CA PHE A 777 4.04 -33.05 -26.64
C PHE A 777 3.43 -34.43 -26.33
N GLY A 778 2.92 -34.62 -25.12
CA GLY A 778 2.24 -35.84 -24.68
C GLY A 778 0.94 -36.10 -25.44
N THR A 779 0.11 -35.06 -25.63
CA THR A 779 -1.12 -35.14 -26.43
C THR A 779 -0.83 -35.41 -27.91
N VAL A 780 0.14 -34.73 -28.53
CA VAL A 780 0.58 -35.01 -29.91
C VAL A 780 1.12 -36.45 -30.04
N SER A 781 1.93 -36.91 -29.08
CA SER A 781 2.48 -38.27 -29.06
C SER A 781 1.38 -39.33 -28.92
N TYR A 782 0.36 -39.08 -28.08
CA TYR A 782 -0.81 -39.95 -27.91
C TYR A 782 -1.67 -40.03 -29.19
N LEU A 783 -1.89 -38.89 -29.88
CA LEU A 783 -2.57 -38.86 -31.17
C LEU A 783 -1.78 -39.63 -32.25
N PHE A 784 -0.45 -39.49 -32.28
CA PHE A 784 0.41 -40.23 -33.20
C PHE A 784 0.45 -41.74 -32.90
N TYR A 785 0.41 -42.12 -31.61
CA TYR A 785 0.26 -43.52 -31.20
C TYR A 785 -1.08 -44.11 -31.66
N GLN A 786 -2.21 -43.40 -31.45
CA GLN A 786 -3.51 -43.81 -31.99
C GLN A 786 -3.48 -43.96 -33.52
N TYR A 787 -2.86 -43.01 -34.24
CA TYR A 787 -2.73 -43.06 -35.69
C TYR A 787 -2.00 -44.33 -36.16
N LYS A 788 -0.83 -44.64 -35.57
CA LYS A 788 -0.10 -45.90 -35.85
C LYS A 788 -0.90 -47.16 -35.47
N GLY A 789 -1.71 -47.09 -34.40
CA GLY A 789 -2.62 -48.16 -34.01
C GLY A 789 -3.67 -48.47 -35.08
N ARG A 790 -4.35 -47.43 -35.60
CA ARG A 790 -5.38 -47.57 -36.66
C ARG A 790 -4.81 -48.16 -37.94
N GLN A 791 -3.63 -47.71 -38.38
CA GLN A 791 -2.95 -48.24 -39.57
C GLN A 791 -2.70 -49.76 -39.48
N LYS A 792 -2.28 -50.28 -38.32
CA LYS A 792 -2.08 -51.73 -38.11
C LYS A 792 -3.37 -52.56 -38.17
N ILE A 793 -4.53 -51.96 -37.90
CA ILE A 793 -5.83 -52.64 -37.96
C ILE A 793 -6.33 -52.73 -39.40
N LEU A 794 -6.19 -51.64 -40.17
CA LEU A 794 -6.62 -51.59 -41.58
C LEU A 794 -5.94 -52.68 -42.43
N VAL A 795 -4.62 -52.80 -42.34
CA VAL A 795 -3.83 -53.81 -43.09
C VAL A 795 -4.25 -55.25 -42.73
N LYS A 796 -4.59 -55.52 -41.46
CA LYS A 796 -5.06 -56.85 -41.05
C LYS A 796 -6.41 -57.23 -41.67
N ASN A 797 -7.34 -56.27 -41.75
CA ASN A 797 -8.67 -56.51 -42.31
C ASN A 797 -8.60 -56.79 -43.82
N GLU A 798 -7.70 -56.13 -44.54
CA GLU A 798 -7.49 -56.34 -45.98
C GLU A 798 -6.93 -57.74 -46.29
N ILE A 799 -5.98 -58.23 -45.48
CA ILE A 799 -5.43 -59.59 -45.61
C ILE A 799 -6.53 -60.64 -45.40
N ALA A 800 -7.28 -60.53 -44.30
CA ALA A 800 -8.35 -61.49 -43.97
C ALA A 800 -9.46 -61.53 -45.03
N LEU A 801 -9.79 -60.39 -45.65
CA LEU A 801 -10.77 -60.32 -46.75
C LEU A 801 -10.28 -61.04 -48.01
N ASN A 802 -8.97 -61.02 -48.30
CA ASN A 802 -8.40 -61.70 -49.45
C ASN A 802 -8.27 -63.22 -49.22
N GLU A 803 -7.91 -63.67 -48.01
CA GLU A 803 -7.92 -65.10 -47.65
C GLU A 803 -9.32 -65.72 -47.83
N ALA A 804 -10.37 -65.02 -47.38
CA ALA A 804 -11.76 -65.46 -47.54
C ALA A 804 -12.16 -65.63 -49.02
N LYS A 805 -11.77 -64.69 -49.89
CA LYS A 805 -12.03 -64.75 -51.34
C LYS A 805 -11.32 -65.91 -52.03
N ILE A 806 -10.05 -66.16 -51.68
CA ILE A 806 -9.27 -67.26 -52.24
C ILE A 806 -9.93 -68.61 -51.90
N LYS A 807 -10.36 -68.78 -50.64
CA LYS A 807 -11.01 -70.01 -50.18
C LYS A 807 -12.31 -70.32 -50.92
N THR A 808 -13.16 -69.32 -51.20
CA THR A 808 -14.41 -69.56 -51.93
C THR A 808 -14.18 -69.86 -53.42
N SER A 809 -13.25 -69.17 -54.08
CA SER A 809 -12.87 -69.47 -55.47
C SER A 809 -12.33 -70.89 -55.64
N MET A 810 -11.49 -71.38 -54.71
CA MET A 810 -10.96 -72.75 -54.76
C MET A 810 -12.06 -73.83 -54.68
N MET A 811 -13.09 -73.65 -53.86
CA MET A 811 -14.16 -74.66 -53.74
C MET A 811 -14.96 -74.80 -55.03
N LEU A 812 -15.31 -73.69 -55.69
CA LEU A 812 -16.03 -73.70 -56.97
C LEU A 812 -15.25 -74.49 -58.04
N GLU A 813 -13.93 -74.30 -58.12
CA GLU A 813 -13.10 -75.02 -59.10
C GLU A 813 -13.07 -76.53 -58.84
N ILE A 814 -13.01 -76.96 -57.58
CA ILE A 814 -13.05 -78.38 -57.21
C ILE A 814 -14.37 -79.03 -57.66
N HIS A 815 -15.52 -78.38 -57.42
CA HIS A 815 -16.83 -78.92 -57.81
C HIS A 815 -16.98 -79.03 -59.34
N HIS A 816 -16.54 -78.03 -60.11
CA HIS A 816 -16.54 -78.10 -61.58
C HIS A 816 -15.65 -79.24 -62.10
N ARG A 817 -14.44 -79.44 -61.53
CA ARG A 817 -13.55 -80.54 -61.90
C ARG A 817 -14.18 -81.92 -61.64
N ILE A 818 -14.84 -82.11 -60.50
CA ILE A 818 -15.55 -83.37 -60.18
C ILE A 818 -16.66 -83.67 -61.19
N LYS A 819 -17.51 -82.67 -61.50
CA LYS A 819 -18.59 -82.82 -62.49
C LYS A 819 -18.06 -83.23 -63.87
N ASN A 820 -17.04 -82.53 -64.36
CA ASN A 820 -16.45 -82.81 -65.67
C ASN A 820 -15.85 -84.23 -65.72
N ASN A 821 -15.17 -84.66 -64.65
CA ASN A 821 -14.59 -86.00 -64.58
C ASN A 821 -15.68 -87.10 -64.64
N LEU A 822 -16.78 -86.96 -63.89
CA LEU A 822 -17.87 -87.94 -63.92
C LEU A 822 -18.54 -88.03 -65.30
N GLN A 823 -18.72 -86.90 -65.98
CA GLN A 823 -19.26 -86.87 -67.35
C GLN A 823 -18.32 -87.55 -68.36
N ILE A 824 -17.00 -87.38 -68.23
CA ILE A 824 -16.02 -88.09 -69.07
C ILE A 824 -16.11 -89.60 -68.88
N VAL A 825 -16.18 -90.10 -67.63
CA VAL A 825 -16.28 -91.55 -67.37
C VAL A 825 -17.60 -92.12 -67.89
N SER A 826 -18.73 -91.42 -67.71
CA SER A 826 -20.02 -91.83 -68.28
C SER A 826 -19.96 -91.91 -69.81
N GLY A 827 -19.40 -90.89 -70.48
CA GLY A 827 -19.23 -90.89 -71.93
C GLY A 827 -18.36 -92.03 -72.46
N LEU A 828 -17.26 -92.35 -71.76
CA LEU A 828 -16.39 -93.48 -72.11
C LEU A 828 -17.10 -94.84 -71.99
N LEU A 829 -17.94 -95.04 -70.95
CA LEU A 829 -18.75 -96.24 -70.83
C LEU A 829 -19.81 -96.34 -71.93
N GLY A 830 -20.45 -95.23 -72.29
CA GLY A 830 -21.36 -95.14 -73.44
C GLY A 830 -20.69 -95.58 -74.75
N LEU A 831 -19.47 -95.11 -75.02
CA LEU A 831 -18.69 -95.51 -76.20
C LEU A 831 -18.28 -96.99 -76.17
N GLN A 832 -17.99 -97.57 -75.01
CA GLN A 832 -17.71 -99.01 -74.90
C GLN A 832 -18.96 -99.87 -75.11
N MET A 833 -20.14 -99.42 -74.69
CA MET A 833 -21.40 -100.12 -74.99
C MET A 833 -21.71 -100.17 -76.49
N ILE A 834 -21.57 -99.03 -77.18
CA ILE A 834 -21.84 -98.91 -78.63
C ILE A 834 -20.94 -99.86 -79.43
N ASN A 835 -19.67 -100.00 -79.02
CA ASN A 835 -18.68 -100.83 -79.72
C ASN A 835 -18.66 -102.31 -79.26
N SER A 836 -19.50 -102.72 -78.30
CA SER A 836 -19.60 -104.11 -77.87
C SER A 836 -20.53 -104.93 -78.78
N ALA A 837 -20.06 -106.08 -79.26
CA ALA A 837 -20.90 -107.09 -79.91
C ALA A 837 -21.57 -108.06 -78.92
N ASN A 838 -21.23 -108.00 -77.62
CA ASN A 838 -21.77 -108.85 -76.57
C ASN A 838 -22.81 -108.08 -75.73
N GLU A 839 -24.07 -108.53 -75.77
CA GLU A 839 -25.19 -107.93 -75.02
C GLU A 839 -25.05 -108.07 -73.50
N GLU A 840 -24.48 -109.18 -72.98
CA GLU A 840 -24.22 -109.34 -71.55
C GLU A 840 -23.19 -108.30 -71.06
N LEU A 841 -22.21 -107.97 -71.90
CA LEU A 841 -21.25 -106.91 -71.63
C LEU A 841 -21.89 -105.52 -71.71
N LYS A 842 -22.78 -105.26 -72.69
CA LYS A 842 -23.54 -104.01 -72.76
C LYS A 842 -24.35 -103.78 -71.48
N LEU A 843 -25.14 -104.77 -71.05
CA LEU A 843 -25.97 -104.67 -69.83
C LEU A 843 -25.13 -104.34 -68.58
N LYS A 844 -23.95 -104.95 -68.44
CA LYS A 844 -23.03 -104.67 -67.31
C LYS A 844 -22.41 -103.27 -67.38
N LEU A 845 -22.03 -102.80 -68.57
CA LEU A 845 -21.55 -101.43 -68.78
C LEU A 845 -22.67 -100.40 -68.56
N GLN A 846 -23.92 -100.73 -68.90
CA GLN A 846 -25.11 -99.90 -68.70
C GLN A 846 -25.43 -99.72 -67.21
N ASP A 847 -25.30 -100.79 -66.41
CA ASP A 847 -25.35 -100.70 -64.95
C ASP A 847 -24.21 -99.84 -64.40
N SER A 848 -22.99 -99.97 -64.94
CA SER A 848 -21.85 -99.13 -64.54
C SER A 848 -22.08 -97.64 -64.85
N GLN A 849 -22.61 -97.31 -66.03
CA GLN A 849 -22.91 -95.93 -66.41
C GLN A 849 -24.03 -95.34 -65.54
N SER A 850 -25.11 -96.10 -65.33
CA SER A 850 -26.24 -95.70 -64.50
C SER A 850 -25.83 -95.30 -63.07
N ARG A 851 -24.90 -96.02 -62.45
CA ARG A 851 -24.34 -95.67 -61.13
C ARG A 851 -23.64 -94.31 -61.14
N ILE A 852 -22.86 -94.04 -62.19
CA ILE A 852 -22.10 -92.81 -62.35
C ILE A 852 -23.04 -91.63 -62.60
N GLU A 853 -24.10 -91.81 -63.38
CA GLU A 853 -25.16 -90.79 -63.53
C GLU A 853 -25.90 -90.52 -62.21
N SER A 854 -26.19 -91.55 -61.41
CA SER A 854 -26.78 -91.38 -60.06
C SER A 854 -25.88 -90.55 -59.13
N ILE A 855 -24.57 -90.84 -59.11
CA ILE A 855 -23.57 -90.05 -58.35
C ILE A 855 -23.40 -88.63 -58.92
N ALA A 856 -23.39 -88.48 -60.24
CA ALA A 856 -23.32 -87.16 -60.88
C ALA A 856 -24.58 -86.32 -60.60
N GLY A 857 -25.76 -86.93 -60.52
CA GLY A 857 -27.01 -86.29 -60.12
C GLY A 857 -26.90 -85.61 -58.75
N ILE A 858 -26.36 -86.33 -57.76
CA ILE A 858 -26.10 -85.81 -56.40
C ILE A 858 -25.15 -84.61 -56.43
N HIS A 859 -24.01 -84.75 -57.11
CA HIS A 859 -23.03 -83.67 -57.22
C HIS A 859 -23.56 -82.42 -57.94
N ASN A 860 -24.51 -82.57 -58.87
CA ASN A 860 -25.21 -81.44 -59.49
C ASN A 860 -26.22 -80.77 -58.56
N LEU A 861 -26.94 -81.54 -57.73
CA LEU A 861 -27.95 -80.99 -56.81
C LEU A 861 -27.30 -80.16 -55.69
N LEU A 862 -26.15 -80.60 -55.16
CA LEU A 862 -25.37 -79.89 -54.14
C LEU A 862 -24.83 -78.53 -54.59
N TYR A 863 -24.59 -78.35 -55.89
CA TYR A 863 -24.16 -77.07 -56.46
C TYR A 863 -25.32 -76.06 -56.59
N ASN A 864 -26.56 -76.55 -56.72
CA ASN A 864 -27.76 -75.73 -56.86
C ASN A 864 -28.46 -75.44 -55.52
N SER A 865 -27.81 -75.70 -54.38
CA SER A 865 -28.34 -75.49 -53.04
C SER A 865 -27.43 -74.56 -52.22
N ASP A 866 -28.01 -73.57 -51.54
CA ASP A 866 -27.27 -72.57 -50.74
C ASP A 866 -26.48 -73.14 -49.54
N ASN A 867 -26.64 -74.44 -49.23
CA ASN A 867 -25.91 -75.16 -48.20
C ASN A 867 -25.35 -76.48 -48.76
N PHE A 868 -24.02 -76.65 -48.70
CA PHE A 868 -23.28 -77.78 -49.25
C PHE A 868 -23.40 -79.09 -48.46
N GLU A 869 -24.06 -79.09 -47.29
CA GLU A 869 -24.09 -80.25 -46.38
C GLU A 869 -25.28 -81.19 -46.60
N THR A 870 -26.42 -80.71 -47.11
CA THR A 870 -27.67 -81.48 -47.21
C THR A 870 -28.46 -81.19 -48.48
N LEU A 871 -29.17 -82.18 -49.02
CA LEU A 871 -29.93 -82.08 -50.27
C LEU A 871 -31.32 -82.71 -50.18
N SER A 872 -32.24 -82.27 -51.04
CA SER A 872 -33.58 -82.87 -51.14
C SER A 872 -33.52 -84.21 -51.89
N PHE A 873 -33.54 -85.32 -51.15
CA PHE A 873 -33.42 -86.67 -51.75
C PHE A 873 -34.51 -86.93 -52.81
N LYS A 874 -35.72 -86.39 -52.60
CA LYS A 874 -36.84 -86.39 -53.55
C LYS A 874 -36.44 -85.88 -54.95
N GLN A 875 -35.57 -84.87 -55.05
CA GLN A 875 -35.10 -84.37 -56.34
C GLN A 875 -34.18 -85.37 -57.05
N ASN A 876 -33.31 -86.08 -56.33
CA ASN A 876 -32.45 -87.10 -56.94
C ASN A 876 -33.24 -88.34 -57.38
N VAL A 877 -34.24 -88.77 -56.59
CA VAL A 877 -35.16 -89.85 -56.97
C VAL A 877 -35.88 -89.54 -58.30
N ASN A 878 -36.35 -88.30 -58.48
CA ASN A 878 -36.95 -87.88 -59.75
C ASN A 878 -35.97 -87.94 -60.94
N ASN A 879 -34.68 -87.70 -60.72
CA ASN A 879 -33.67 -87.79 -61.78
C ASN A 879 -33.39 -89.26 -62.17
N ILE A 880 -33.25 -90.16 -61.18
CA ILE A 880 -33.06 -91.61 -61.40
C ILE A 880 -34.27 -92.20 -62.15
N ILE A 881 -35.49 -91.82 -61.76
CA ILE A 881 -36.73 -92.26 -62.43
C ILE A 881 -36.77 -91.80 -63.89
N LYS A 882 -36.46 -90.52 -64.16
CA LYS A 882 -36.40 -89.99 -65.54
C LYS A 882 -35.37 -90.72 -66.40
N TYR A 883 -34.21 -91.04 -65.84
CA TYR A 883 -33.18 -91.83 -66.53
C TYR A 883 -33.74 -93.19 -66.96
N TYR A 884 -34.35 -93.95 -66.05
CA TYR A 884 -34.92 -95.26 -66.38
C TYR A 884 -36.17 -95.21 -67.28
N GLN A 885 -36.98 -94.15 -67.19
CA GLN A 885 -38.10 -93.89 -68.11
C GLN A 885 -37.66 -93.58 -69.55
N ILE A 886 -36.40 -93.16 -69.76
CA ILE A 886 -35.79 -93.01 -71.09
C ILE A 886 -35.08 -94.30 -71.50
N LEU A 887 -34.50 -95.03 -70.55
CA LEU A 887 -33.69 -96.23 -70.79
C LEU A 887 -34.51 -97.45 -71.24
N PHE A 888 -35.74 -97.61 -70.73
CA PHE A 888 -36.59 -98.77 -70.98
C PHE A 888 -37.91 -98.38 -71.69
N PRO A 889 -38.32 -99.12 -72.74
CA PRO A 889 -39.52 -98.77 -73.52
C PRO A 889 -40.85 -99.17 -72.84
N LYS A 890 -40.82 -99.99 -71.78
CA LYS A 890 -42.03 -100.40 -71.06
C LYS A 890 -42.40 -99.33 -70.02
N LYS A 891 -43.62 -98.80 -70.14
CA LYS A 891 -44.10 -97.67 -69.31
C LYS A 891 -44.47 -98.13 -67.90
N VAL A 892 -43.60 -97.85 -66.94
CA VAL A 892 -43.81 -98.10 -65.51
C VAL A 892 -44.43 -96.88 -64.82
N ILE A 893 -45.42 -97.11 -63.96
CA ILE A 893 -46.05 -96.09 -63.11
C ILE A 893 -45.24 -95.94 -61.82
N TYR A 894 -44.95 -94.70 -61.41
CA TYR A 894 -44.18 -94.41 -60.19
C TYR A 894 -45.00 -93.59 -59.20
N THR A 895 -45.24 -94.16 -58.02
CA THR A 895 -45.93 -93.50 -56.90
C THR A 895 -44.90 -93.06 -55.85
N LEU A 896 -44.77 -91.75 -55.63
CA LEU A 896 -43.73 -91.18 -54.77
C LEU A 896 -44.33 -90.51 -53.53
N ASN A 897 -44.18 -91.14 -52.36
CA ASN A 897 -44.50 -90.50 -51.08
C ASN A 897 -43.20 -90.03 -50.41
N PHE A 898 -43.04 -88.72 -50.28
CA PHE A 898 -41.83 -88.10 -49.73
C PHE A 898 -42.23 -86.89 -48.91
N ASP A 899 -41.78 -86.85 -47.66
CA ASP A 899 -41.79 -85.65 -46.85
C ASP A 899 -40.85 -84.57 -47.42
N SER A 900 -40.77 -83.42 -46.74
CA SER A 900 -39.88 -82.31 -47.08
C SER A 900 -38.49 -82.42 -46.43
N SER A 901 -38.02 -83.64 -46.13
CA SER A 901 -36.72 -83.83 -45.47
C SER A 901 -35.52 -83.55 -46.38
N MET A 902 -34.49 -82.97 -45.78
CA MET A 902 -33.15 -82.82 -46.37
C MET A 902 -32.25 -83.93 -45.81
N LEU A 903 -31.48 -84.57 -46.69
CA LEU A 903 -30.62 -85.70 -46.37
C LEU A 903 -29.15 -85.29 -46.53
N PRO A 904 -28.28 -85.56 -45.54
CA PRO A 904 -26.83 -85.33 -45.65
C PRO A 904 -26.19 -86.09 -46.82
N ILE A 905 -25.17 -85.48 -47.44
CA ILE A 905 -24.46 -86.02 -48.64
C ILE A 905 -23.92 -87.44 -48.47
N ASP A 906 -23.38 -87.75 -47.29
CA ASP A 906 -22.78 -89.04 -46.92
C ASP A 906 -23.83 -90.17 -46.86
N LYS A 907 -25.09 -89.82 -46.62
CA LYS A 907 -26.23 -90.76 -46.60
C LYS A 907 -26.99 -90.76 -47.93
N ALA A 908 -27.10 -89.61 -48.58
CA ALA A 908 -27.75 -89.48 -49.89
C ALA A 908 -27.03 -90.29 -50.98
N THR A 909 -25.70 -90.40 -50.92
CA THR A 909 -24.89 -91.17 -51.89
C THR A 909 -25.18 -92.67 -51.86
N PRO A 910 -25.01 -93.41 -50.75
CA PRO A 910 -25.34 -94.83 -50.69
C PRO A 910 -26.83 -95.11 -50.90
N LEU A 911 -27.73 -94.26 -50.40
CA LEU A 911 -29.18 -94.45 -50.59
C LEU A 911 -29.59 -94.31 -52.07
N SER A 912 -28.98 -93.39 -52.81
CA SER A 912 -29.23 -93.23 -54.26
C SER A 912 -28.68 -94.39 -55.08
N LEU A 913 -27.56 -94.98 -54.67
CA LEU A 913 -27.02 -96.19 -55.30
C LEU A 913 -27.88 -97.42 -54.99
N LEU A 914 -28.36 -97.57 -53.74
CA LEU A 914 -29.30 -98.62 -53.36
C LEU A 914 -30.61 -98.52 -54.16
N LEU A 915 -31.20 -97.33 -54.24
CA LEU A 915 -32.41 -97.10 -55.05
C LEU A 915 -32.18 -97.39 -56.54
N ASN A 916 -31.00 -97.05 -57.07
CA ASN A 916 -30.64 -97.34 -58.45
C ASN A 916 -30.63 -98.84 -58.75
N GLU A 917 -30.17 -99.68 -57.81
CA GLU A 917 -30.25 -101.14 -57.95
C GLU A 917 -31.68 -101.63 -57.98
N LEU A 918 -32.52 -101.14 -57.05
CA LEU A 918 -33.90 -101.60 -56.95
C LEU A 918 -34.68 -101.30 -58.24
N ILE A 919 -34.57 -100.07 -58.77
CA ILE A 919 -35.21 -99.71 -60.04
C ILE A 919 -34.62 -100.51 -61.22
N SER A 920 -33.30 -100.70 -61.30
CA SER A 920 -32.68 -101.52 -62.37
C SER A 920 -33.22 -102.96 -62.35
N ASN A 921 -33.27 -103.57 -61.17
CA ASN A 921 -33.73 -104.95 -60.99
C ASN A 921 -35.22 -105.10 -61.36
N SER A 922 -36.10 -104.19 -60.94
CA SER A 922 -37.53 -104.29 -61.27
C SER A 922 -37.77 -104.19 -62.78
N HIS A 923 -37.13 -103.23 -63.46
CA HIS A 923 -37.21 -103.11 -64.93
C HIS A 923 -36.65 -104.32 -65.68
N LYS A 924 -35.52 -104.87 -65.23
CA LYS A 924 -34.84 -106.00 -65.90
C LYS A 924 -35.48 -107.36 -65.64
N HIS A 925 -36.13 -107.54 -64.48
CA HIS A 925 -36.47 -108.89 -63.99
C HIS A 925 -37.92 -109.05 -63.48
N ALA A 926 -38.55 -107.99 -62.94
CA ALA A 926 -39.89 -108.08 -62.36
C ALA A 926 -41.01 -107.86 -63.38
N PHE A 927 -40.78 -106.97 -64.35
CA PHE A 927 -41.83 -106.45 -65.24
C PHE A 927 -41.94 -107.10 -66.63
N SER A 928 -41.26 -108.23 -66.89
CA SER A 928 -41.30 -108.86 -68.22
C SER A 928 -42.74 -109.23 -68.64
N GLU A 929 -43.50 -109.87 -67.74
CA GLU A 929 -44.84 -110.42 -68.02
C GLU A 929 -45.99 -109.60 -67.37
N GLU A 930 -45.67 -108.55 -66.60
CA GLU A 930 -46.68 -107.69 -65.94
C GLU A 930 -47.32 -106.70 -66.94
N GLU A 931 -48.65 -106.57 -66.97
CA GLU A 931 -49.34 -105.64 -67.89
C GLU A 931 -49.34 -104.19 -67.37
N GLN A 932 -49.46 -103.99 -66.05
CA GLN A 932 -49.49 -102.67 -65.43
C GLN A 932 -48.39 -102.56 -64.35
N PRO A 933 -47.10 -102.43 -64.76
CA PRO A 933 -45.99 -102.39 -63.83
C PRO A 933 -45.96 -101.08 -63.03
N GLU A 934 -45.95 -101.20 -61.71
CA GLU A 934 -45.95 -100.10 -60.76
C GLU A 934 -44.77 -100.20 -59.77
N ILE A 935 -44.19 -99.05 -59.42
CA ILE A 935 -43.20 -98.90 -58.34
C ILE A 935 -43.71 -97.85 -57.35
N HIS A 936 -43.78 -98.20 -56.07
CA HIS A 936 -44.02 -97.27 -54.97
C HIS A 936 -42.72 -97.02 -54.21
N ILE A 937 -42.33 -95.76 -54.10
CA ILE A 937 -41.18 -95.32 -53.30
C ILE A 937 -41.70 -94.39 -52.21
N ASN A 938 -41.47 -94.78 -50.97
CA ASN A 938 -41.85 -94.03 -49.77
C ASN A 938 -40.61 -93.69 -48.95
N PHE A 939 -40.43 -92.42 -48.61
CA PHE A 939 -39.32 -91.94 -47.78
C PHE A 939 -39.83 -90.94 -46.75
N ILE A 940 -39.61 -91.26 -45.47
CA ILE A 940 -40.12 -90.48 -44.34
C ILE A 940 -39.01 -90.35 -43.28
N LYS A 941 -38.79 -89.14 -42.78
CA LYS A 941 -37.97 -88.88 -41.61
C LYS A 941 -38.83 -88.94 -40.34
N THR A 942 -38.41 -89.78 -39.40
CA THR A 942 -38.87 -89.79 -38.01
C THR A 942 -37.87 -89.02 -37.14
N ASP A 943 -38.21 -88.74 -35.88
CA ASP A 943 -37.39 -87.92 -34.97
C ASP A 943 -35.94 -88.42 -34.79
N ALA A 944 -35.70 -89.72 -34.99
CA ALA A 944 -34.38 -90.34 -34.84
C ALA A 944 -33.86 -91.11 -36.06
N ASN A 945 -34.71 -91.50 -37.02
CA ASN A 945 -34.34 -92.35 -38.15
C ASN A 945 -35.05 -91.93 -39.45
N TYR A 946 -34.40 -92.17 -40.59
CA TYR A 946 -35.02 -92.19 -41.91
C TYR A 946 -35.57 -93.61 -42.19
N GLU A 947 -36.81 -93.69 -42.66
CA GLU A 947 -37.41 -94.90 -43.19
C GLU A 947 -37.52 -94.78 -44.72
N PHE A 948 -36.87 -95.71 -45.43
CA PHE A 948 -36.98 -95.89 -46.87
C PHE A 948 -37.74 -97.19 -47.17
N LYS A 949 -38.75 -97.12 -48.03
CA LYS A 949 -39.60 -98.23 -48.45
C LYS A 949 -39.72 -98.22 -49.97
N TYR A 950 -39.37 -99.36 -50.57
CA TYR A 950 -39.54 -99.65 -51.99
C TYR A 950 -40.47 -100.84 -52.15
N LEU A 951 -41.40 -100.75 -53.08
CA LEU A 951 -42.31 -101.84 -53.46
C LEU A 951 -42.47 -101.81 -54.98
N ASP A 952 -42.32 -102.96 -55.64
CA ASP A 952 -42.85 -103.18 -56.99
C ASP A 952 -43.90 -104.28 -56.99
N ASN A 953 -44.77 -104.28 -58.00
CA ASN A 953 -45.82 -105.29 -58.18
C ASN A 953 -45.41 -106.45 -59.12
N GLY A 954 -44.14 -106.53 -59.53
CA GLY A 954 -43.70 -107.48 -60.55
C GLY A 954 -43.41 -108.89 -60.01
N ASN A 955 -43.44 -109.88 -60.90
CA ASN A 955 -43.30 -111.28 -60.53
C ASN A 955 -41.87 -111.80 -60.76
N PHE A 956 -41.07 -111.84 -59.69
CA PHE A 956 -39.71 -112.40 -59.72
C PHE A 956 -39.74 -113.93 -59.85
N LYS A 957 -39.57 -114.44 -61.07
CA LYS A 957 -39.32 -115.88 -61.33
C LYS A 957 -38.01 -116.30 -60.67
N MET A 958 -38.11 -116.91 -59.49
CA MET A 958 -36.96 -117.16 -58.59
C MET A 958 -36.03 -118.32 -59.02
N GLU A 959 -36.25 -118.93 -60.18
CA GLU A 959 -35.37 -119.96 -60.76
C GLU A 959 -34.03 -119.39 -61.22
N GLY A 960 -33.12 -119.16 -60.27
CA GLY A 960 -31.71 -118.84 -60.55
C GLY A 960 -31.08 -117.71 -59.74
N ILE A 961 -31.82 -117.04 -58.85
CA ILE A 961 -31.26 -115.96 -58.00
C ILE A 961 -30.34 -116.56 -56.92
N LYS A 962 -29.08 -116.83 -57.30
CA LYS A 962 -28.01 -117.14 -56.34
C LYS A 962 -27.79 -115.95 -55.40
N LYS A 963 -27.53 -116.27 -54.13
CA LYS A 963 -27.18 -115.33 -53.04
C LYS A 963 -25.89 -114.52 -53.24
N GLU A 964 -25.30 -114.56 -54.43
CA GLU A 964 -23.99 -113.99 -54.77
C GLU A 964 -24.05 -112.93 -55.88
N SER A 965 -25.24 -112.58 -56.37
CA SER A 965 -25.42 -111.62 -57.46
C SER A 965 -24.88 -110.23 -57.11
N MET A 966 -24.33 -109.54 -58.11
CA MET A 966 -23.64 -108.27 -57.90
C MET A 966 -24.56 -107.18 -57.33
N GLY A 967 -25.82 -107.11 -57.81
CA GLY A 967 -26.81 -106.16 -57.30
C GLY A 967 -27.17 -106.39 -55.82
N MET A 968 -27.29 -107.65 -55.38
CA MET A 968 -27.58 -107.95 -53.97
C MET A 968 -26.40 -107.54 -53.06
N LYS A 969 -25.16 -107.82 -53.48
CA LYS A 969 -23.95 -107.37 -52.77
C LYS A 969 -23.89 -105.85 -52.64
N ILE A 970 -24.35 -105.11 -53.66
CA ILE A 970 -24.38 -103.64 -53.63
C ILE A 970 -25.46 -103.14 -52.67
N ILE A 971 -26.65 -103.76 -52.65
CA ILE A 971 -27.70 -103.45 -51.66
C ILE A 971 -27.19 -103.68 -50.22
N GLU A 972 -26.51 -104.80 -49.95
CA GLU A 972 -25.88 -105.09 -48.65
C GLU A 972 -24.74 -104.10 -48.30
N MET A 973 -23.90 -103.73 -49.27
CA MET A 973 -22.83 -102.74 -49.07
C MET A 973 -23.37 -101.34 -48.76
N MET A 974 -24.41 -100.89 -49.48
CA MET A 974 -25.02 -99.58 -49.26
C MET A 974 -25.79 -99.55 -47.94
N ASN A 975 -26.48 -100.64 -47.56
CA ASN A 975 -27.04 -100.78 -46.22
C ASN A 975 -25.97 -100.67 -45.12
N THR A 976 -24.81 -101.30 -45.34
CA THR A 976 -23.67 -101.25 -44.41
C THR A 976 -23.10 -99.83 -44.26
N GLN A 977 -23.02 -99.07 -45.36
CA GLN A 977 -22.60 -97.66 -45.32
C GLN A 977 -23.63 -96.76 -44.60
N LEU A 978 -24.92 -97.01 -44.81
CA LEU A 978 -26.02 -96.35 -44.09
C LEU A 978 -26.17 -96.82 -42.64
N LYS A 979 -25.56 -97.94 -42.25
CA LYS A 979 -25.72 -98.63 -40.96
C LYS A 979 -27.18 -98.97 -40.65
N GLY A 980 -27.93 -99.42 -41.65
CA GLY A 980 -29.36 -99.66 -41.56
C GLY A 980 -29.79 -101.09 -41.20
N ASP A 981 -31.03 -101.20 -40.73
CA ASP A 981 -31.79 -102.44 -40.65
C ASP A 981 -32.58 -102.63 -41.96
N LEU A 982 -32.22 -103.65 -42.74
CA LEU A 982 -32.74 -103.94 -44.07
C LEU A 982 -33.58 -105.22 -44.06
N LYS A 983 -34.82 -105.12 -44.52
CA LYS A 983 -35.78 -106.23 -44.60
C LYS A 983 -36.35 -106.33 -46.01
N ILE A 984 -36.27 -107.54 -46.57
CA ILE A 984 -36.76 -107.89 -47.91
C ILE A 984 -37.88 -108.92 -47.76
N ASP A 985 -38.97 -108.71 -48.50
CA ASP A 985 -40.19 -109.52 -48.50
C ASP A 985 -40.68 -109.66 -49.95
N ASN A 986 -40.82 -110.90 -50.42
CA ASN A 986 -41.18 -111.23 -51.80
C ASN A 986 -42.53 -111.97 -51.87
N SER A 987 -43.38 -111.84 -50.85
CA SER A 987 -44.64 -112.60 -50.73
C SER A 987 -45.74 -112.13 -51.69
N ASN A 988 -45.68 -110.88 -52.15
CA ASN A 988 -46.63 -110.28 -53.09
C ASN A 988 -45.98 -109.05 -53.76
N GLY A 989 -45.34 -109.26 -54.91
CA GLY A 989 -44.37 -108.31 -55.47
C GLY A 989 -43.03 -108.32 -54.70
N PHE A 990 -42.07 -107.47 -55.08
CA PHE A 990 -40.82 -107.28 -54.32
C PHE A 990 -40.89 -106.06 -53.42
N LYS A 991 -40.61 -106.24 -52.13
CA LYS A 991 -40.67 -105.21 -51.11
C LYS A 991 -39.35 -105.12 -50.34
N CYS A 992 -38.77 -103.93 -50.30
CA CYS A 992 -37.56 -103.61 -49.55
C CYS A 992 -37.87 -102.49 -48.55
N THR A 993 -37.64 -102.73 -47.26
CA THR A 993 -37.78 -101.73 -46.18
C THR A 993 -36.45 -101.56 -45.48
N LEU A 994 -36.02 -100.32 -45.31
CA LEU A 994 -34.72 -99.93 -44.78
C LEU A 994 -34.88 -98.81 -43.76
N ILE A 995 -34.39 -98.99 -42.54
CA ILE A 995 -34.41 -97.99 -41.47
C ILE A 995 -32.97 -97.67 -41.07
N PHE A 996 -32.58 -96.40 -41.11
CA PHE A 996 -31.23 -95.93 -40.80
C PHE A 996 -31.24 -94.54 -40.13
N SER A 997 -30.14 -94.15 -39.48
CA SER A 997 -30.00 -92.84 -38.80
C SER A 997 -29.10 -91.88 -39.56
#